data_AF-A0A9W6HPF5-F1
#
_entry.id   AF-A0A9W6HPF5-F1
#
_cell.length_a   1.000
_cell.length_b   1.000
_cell.length_c   1.000
_cell.angle_alpha   90.00
_cell.angle_beta   90.00
_cell.angle_gamma   90.00
#
_symmetry.space_group_name_H-M   'P 1'
#
loop_
_entity.id
_entity.type
_entity.pdbx_description
1 polymer ?
#
loop_
_entity_poly.entity_id
_entity_poly.type
_entity_poly.pdbx_seq_one_letter_code
_entity_poly.pdbx_strand_id
1 'polypeptide(L)'
;MRSRVILALALAAALVLGGAAAASAVDPVSLRGSHVLDQSDVLSDAQESSVDARLRSLSSTSAVDLWVVYVPTFTNPSDPEKWANATAEANGLGPNQYLLAVSTDGRQYYLSGYSKGPVSEQQLTSIEQQRIGPALASGDWEGAAAAAADGLADAVEGGSGSAVGVVLPILLVVVVLALAGLVLWIVLRSRRARTDGHGGALVPGSSAPSGPPDPLAGVPTAELAQRASSALVQTDDAIRTSDQELGFARAQFGDQAVTEFEQALAQARRNLDQAFELKQRLDDDVPDTEAEVRAWNARIIDLCAQANSGLDEKAQAFDELRQLEQNAPEALARVQEKRQSVGAQHAAAVAALTALQASYASAALATIVDNPTHAAQDLSFADDQLAAAAKDIGAGDGAAAAVGIRSAEDAVAQAELMHTAIEKLRVDLAQAEVDANALVAEVGHDIGTASGLPDPDGRLAAVIASTRAQLDAATALLSGPQKDPASARAALDAANAQIDAAVAGVRDAQEQAARAAQQLGMLLTQAQGQVSAAEDFITSRRGAIGAEARTRLAEAGATLVQARQLQQSDPAQALSYAQRANDLAAQAIQSAQRDVGAFQGGGMFGGGSSGGGGGNMMGAVLGGIVINSLLNGGRGGGSFGGGGFGGGRPSGGGSGPGSFGGGGTRSRRGGGRF
;
A
#
# COMPACT_ATOMS: atom_id res chain seq x y z
N MET A 1 -60.74 30.72 38.75
CA MET A 1 -59.29 30.59 39.06
C MET A 1 -58.70 29.21 38.78
N ARG A 2 -59.48 28.13 38.62
CA ARG A 2 -58.95 26.78 38.35
C ARG A 2 -58.70 26.46 36.86
N SER A 3 -59.29 27.22 35.93
CA SER A 3 -59.13 27.02 34.48
C SER A 3 -57.90 27.70 33.86
N ARG A 4 -57.28 28.67 34.55
CA ARG A 4 -56.07 29.36 34.05
C ARG A 4 -54.76 28.67 34.46
N VAL A 5 -54.80 27.81 35.48
CA VAL A 5 -53.62 27.05 35.94
C VAL A 5 -53.38 25.80 35.09
N ILE A 6 -54.44 25.21 34.53
CA ILE A 6 -54.34 24.01 33.67
C ILE A 6 -53.78 24.35 32.28
N LEU A 7 -54.08 25.54 31.74
CA LEU A 7 -53.52 25.99 30.45
C LEU A 7 -52.02 26.33 30.55
N ALA A 8 -51.57 26.84 31.71
CA ALA A 8 -50.15 27.15 31.95
C ALA A 8 -49.30 25.88 32.17
N LEU A 9 -49.88 24.83 32.78
CA LEU A 9 -49.21 23.53 32.93
C LEU A 9 -49.20 22.71 31.63
N ALA A 10 -50.21 22.85 30.77
CA ALA A 10 -50.21 22.21 29.45
C ALA A 10 -49.20 22.85 28.48
N LEU A 11 -48.98 24.17 28.55
CA LEU A 11 -47.95 24.85 27.74
C LEU A 11 -46.53 24.55 28.24
N ALA A 12 -46.33 24.35 29.55
CA ALA A 12 -45.06 23.93 30.12
C ALA A 12 -44.74 22.45 29.85
N ALA A 13 -45.74 21.58 29.77
CA ALA A 13 -45.55 20.18 29.36
C ALA A 13 -45.28 20.03 27.85
N ALA A 14 -45.85 20.89 27.01
CA ALA A 14 -45.57 20.91 25.57
C ALA A 14 -44.17 21.47 25.22
N LEU A 15 -43.56 22.27 26.10
CA LEU A 15 -42.17 22.74 25.96
C LEU A 15 -41.12 21.77 26.52
N VAL A 16 -41.53 20.74 27.26
CA VAL A 16 -40.64 19.67 27.77
C VAL A 16 -40.75 18.39 26.93
N LEU A 17 -41.80 18.25 26.11
CA LEU A 17 -42.03 17.13 25.18
C LEU A 17 -41.99 17.52 23.70
N GLY A 18 -41.77 18.79 23.37
CA GLY A 18 -41.36 19.22 22.03
C GLY A 18 -39.89 18.86 21.86
N GLY A 19 -39.64 17.81 21.09
CA GLY A 19 -38.36 17.11 21.01
C GLY A 19 -37.16 18.04 21.13
N ALA A 20 -36.27 17.72 22.07
CA ALA A 20 -34.87 17.77 21.74
C ALA A 20 -34.78 17.03 20.40
N ALA A 21 -34.66 17.77 19.30
CA ALA A 21 -33.97 17.25 18.15
C ALA A 21 -32.69 16.69 18.78
N ALA A 22 -32.61 15.37 18.86
CA ALA A 22 -31.33 14.75 19.15
C ALA A 22 -30.42 15.43 18.15
N ALA A 23 -29.52 16.28 18.64
CA ALA A 23 -28.40 16.74 17.85
C ALA A 23 -27.69 15.43 17.54
N SER A 24 -28.08 14.82 16.42
CA SER A 24 -27.53 13.57 15.94
C SER A 24 -26.07 13.88 15.80
N ALA A 25 -25.27 13.32 16.70
CA ALA A 25 -23.85 13.53 16.64
C ALA A 25 -23.43 13.02 15.26
N VAL A 26 -22.89 13.91 14.44
CA VAL A 26 -22.15 13.55 13.25
C VAL A 26 -20.87 12.90 13.75
N ASP A 27 -20.95 11.59 13.92
CA ASP A 27 -19.81 10.72 14.20
C ASP A 27 -18.90 10.65 12.97
N PRO A 28 -17.62 10.24 13.12
CA PRO A 28 -16.74 9.95 12.01
C PRO A 28 -17.41 9.08 10.95
N VAL A 29 -17.42 9.55 9.70
CA VAL A 29 -18.22 8.98 8.61
C VAL A 29 -17.47 7.89 7.86
N SER A 30 -18.18 6.90 7.31
CA SER A 30 -17.61 5.89 6.42
C SER A 30 -17.56 6.41 4.98
N LEU A 31 -16.39 6.43 4.36
CA LEU A 31 -16.14 6.96 3.01
C LEU A 31 -16.62 6.01 1.89
N ARG A 32 -16.88 4.73 2.20
CA ARG A 32 -17.47 3.71 1.28
C ARG A 32 -16.82 3.60 -0.12
N GLY A 33 -15.59 4.08 -0.28
CA GLY A 33 -14.85 4.06 -1.55
C GLY A 33 -15.11 5.24 -2.48
N SER A 34 -15.87 6.29 -2.09
CA SER A 34 -15.92 7.54 -2.85
C SER A 34 -14.86 8.52 -2.32
N HIS A 35 -14.31 9.36 -3.22
CA HIS A 35 -13.34 10.40 -2.85
C HIS A 35 -14.04 11.67 -2.32
N VAL A 36 -15.32 11.86 -2.64
CA VAL A 36 -16.14 12.98 -2.17
C VAL A 36 -17.35 12.43 -1.42
N LEU A 37 -17.63 12.99 -0.25
CA LEU A 37 -18.83 12.72 0.54
C LEU A 37 -19.43 14.05 1.01
N ASP A 38 -20.53 14.47 0.39
CA ASP A 38 -21.27 15.66 0.78
C ASP A 38 -22.57 15.30 1.52
N GLN A 39 -22.56 15.44 2.84
CA GLN A 39 -23.77 15.29 3.67
C GLN A 39 -24.47 16.62 3.94
N SER A 40 -23.85 17.74 3.56
CA SER A 40 -24.41 19.08 3.72
C SER A 40 -25.17 19.55 2.48
N ASP A 41 -25.04 18.83 1.36
CA ASP A 41 -25.67 19.13 0.06
C ASP A 41 -25.26 20.54 -0.43
N VAL A 42 -23.97 20.85 -0.31
CA VAL A 42 -23.36 22.15 -0.69
C VAL A 42 -22.74 22.14 -2.09
N LEU A 43 -22.46 20.97 -2.63
CA LEU A 43 -22.02 20.75 -4.01
C LEU A 43 -23.21 20.27 -4.86
N SER A 44 -23.31 20.76 -6.09
CA SER A 44 -24.20 20.14 -7.09
C SER A 44 -23.57 18.88 -7.69
N ASP A 45 -24.37 17.99 -8.29
CA ASP A 45 -23.89 16.76 -8.97
C ASP A 45 -22.70 17.01 -9.93
N ALA A 46 -22.73 18.14 -10.64
CA ALA A 46 -21.67 18.52 -11.58
C ALA A 46 -20.37 18.90 -10.85
N GLN A 47 -20.48 19.54 -9.70
CA GLN A 47 -19.34 19.92 -8.86
C GLN A 47 -18.78 18.71 -8.11
N GLU A 48 -19.63 17.81 -7.62
CA GLU A 48 -19.17 16.54 -7.05
C GLU A 48 -18.37 15.74 -8.08
N SER A 49 -18.88 15.66 -9.32
CA SER A 49 -18.19 14.98 -10.43
C SER A 49 -16.86 15.65 -10.82
N SER A 50 -16.84 17.00 -10.82
CA SER A 50 -15.64 17.82 -11.07
C SER A 50 -14.56 17.55 -10.02
N VAL A 51 -14.93 17.63 -8.73
CA VAL A 51 -14.03 17.36 -7.60
C VAL A 51 -13.55 15.91 -7.64
N ASP A 52 -14.43 14.93 -7.81
CA ASP A 52 -14.07 13.51 -7.87
C ASP A 52 -13.10 13.20 -9.02
N ALA A 53 -13.31 13.75 -10.21
CA ALA A 53 -12.36 13.63 -11.33
C ALA A 53 -10.99 14.21 -10.99
N ARG A 54 -10.96 15.33 -10.29
CA ARG A 54 -9.74 16.02 -9.86
C ARG A 54 -8.98 15.24 -8.79
N LEU A 55 -9.69 14.67 -7.82
CA LEU A 55 -9.11 13.82 -6.78
C LEU A 55 -8.56 12.51 -7.37
N ARG A 56 -9.23 11.93 -8.38
CA ARG A 56 -8.68 10.79 -9.14
C ARG A 56 -7.45 11.16 -9.94
N SER A 57 -7.43 12.35 -10.56
CA SER A 57 -6.25 12.85 -11.27
C SER A 57 -5.07 13.05 -10.33
N LEU A 58 -5.31 13.57 -9.12
CA LEU A 58 -4.29 13.68 -8.08
C LEU A 58 -3.71 12.32 -7.74
N SER A 59 -4.56 11.32 -7.50
CA SER A 59 -4.15 9.92 -7.22
C SER A 59 -3.34 9.29 -8.36
N SER A 60 -3.67 9.60 -9.63
CA SER A 60 -2.98 9.04 -10.79
C SER A 60 -1.67 9.72 -11.12
N THR A 61 -1.54 11.02 -10.84
CA THR A 61 -0.41 11.86 -11.29
C THR A 61 0.59 12.11 -10.17
N SER A 62 0.10 12.25 -8.93
CA SER A 62 0.89 12.47 -7.73
C SER A 62 0.84 11.23 -6.84
N ALA A 63 1.91 10.91 -6.09
CA ALA A 63 1.96 9.71 -5.24
C ALA A 63 1.09 9.82 -3.95
N VAL A 64 0.00 10.59 -3.99
CA VAL A 64 -0.89 10.91 -2.86
C VAL A 64 -2.36 10.83 -3.26
N ASP A 65 -3.20 10.45 -2.31
CA ASP A 65 -4.65 10.40 -2.46
C ASP A 65 -5.31 11.42 -1.52
N LEU A 66 -6.42 12.04 -1.96
CA LEU A 66 -7.22 12.94 -1.14
C LEU A 66 -8.69 12.51 -1.12
N TRP A 67 -9.29 12.58 0.06
CA TRP A 67 -10.72 12.50 0.31
C TRP A 67 -11.25 13.84 0.83
N VAL A 68 -12.48 14.18 0.47
CA VAL A 68 -13.15 15.40 0.91
C VAL A 68 -14.51 15.06 1.51
N VAL A 69 -14.79 15.61 2.69
CA VAL A 69 -16.03 15.38 3.43
C VAL A 69 -16.64 16.73 3.85
N TYR A 70 -17.90 16.95 3.48
CA TYR A 70 -18.70 18.09 3.94
C TYR A 70 -19.79 17.61 4.89
N VAL A 71 -19.79 18.12 6.13
CA VAL A 71 -20.78 17.82 7.16
C VAL A 71 -21.33 19.11 7.78
N PRO A 72 -22.57 19.12 8.30
CA PRO A 72 -23.14 20.33 8.90
C PRO A 72 -22.31 20.87 10.08
N THR A 73 -22.01 20.02 11.07
CA THR A 73 -21.20 20.39 12.24
C THR A 73 -20.36 19.23 12.75
N PHE A 74 -19.18 19.50 13.31
CA PHE A 74 -18.41 18.51 14.07
C PHE A 74 -18.98 18.42 15.49
N THR A 75 -19.45 17.24 15.89
CA THR A 75 -20.15 17.08 17.18
C THR A 75 -19.58 15.99 18.07
N ASN A 76 -18.88 14.99 17.52
CA ASN A 76 -18.29 13.91 18.31
C ASN A 76 -17.05 13.30 17.63
N PRO A 77 -15.84 13.83 17.88
CA PRO A 77 -15.52 15.00 18.70
C PRO A 77 -15.90 16.32 18.00
N SER A 78 -16.11 17.39 18.78
CA SER A 78 -16.39 18.74 18.24
C SER A 78 -15.14 19.48 17.76
N ASP A 79 -13.96 18.93 18.04
CA ASP A 79 -12.68 19.48 17.63
C ASP A 79 -12.38 19.02 16.18
N PRO A 80 -12.13 19.94 15.22
CA PRO A 80 -11.93 19.61 13.81
C PRO A 80 -10.79 18.64 13.55
N GLU A 81 -9.67 18.81 14.26
CA GLU A 81 -8.47 17.96 14.14
C GLU A 81 -8.81 16.54 14.57
N LYS A 82 -9.38 16.40 15.77
CA LYS A 82 -9.75 15.09 16.31
C LYS A 82 -10.81 14.41 15.45
N TRP A 83 -11.76 15.17 14.91
CA TRP A 83 -12.84 14.61 14.10
C TRP A 83 -12.32 14.09 12.75
N ALA A 84 -11.51 14.89 12.07
CA ALA A 84 -10.91 14.52 10.80
C ALA A 84 -9.92 13.36 10.96
N ASN A 85 -9.06 13.39 11.98
CA ASN A 85 -8.13 12.30 12.27
C ASN A 85 -8.88 11.00 12.63
N ALA A 86 -9.93 11.06 13.45
CA ALA A 86 -10.75 9.89 13.77
C ALA A 86 -11.47 9.33 12.53
N THR A 87 -11.95 10.19 11.63
CA THR A 87 -12.58 9.79 10.36
C THR A 87 -11.57 9.08 9.46
N ALA A 88 -10.38 9.65 9.30
CA ALA A 88 -9.37 9.07 8.45
C ALA A 88 -8.78 7.76 9.02
N GLU A 89 -8.67 7.65 10.35
CA GLU A 89 -8.32 6.40 11.05
C GLU A 89 -9.41 5.32 10.91
N ALA A 90 -10.67 5.68 11.12
CA ALA A 90 -11.81 4.74 11.00
C ALA A 90 -11.95 4.16 9.59
N ASN A 91 -11.50 4.89 8.57
CA ASN A 91 -11.50 4.46 7.17
C ASN A 91 -10.16 3.85 6.72
N GLY A 92 -9.18 3.70 7.62
CA GLY A 92 -7.92 3.02 7.33
C GLY A 92 -7.02 3.76 6.32
N LEU A 93 -7.15 5.09 6.20
CA LEU A 93 -6.31 5.88 5.30
C LEU A 93 -4.84 5.78 5.73
N GLY A 94 -3.94 5.51 4.79
CA GLY A 94 -2.50 5.31 5.01
C GLY A 94 -1.62 6.57 4.87
N PRO A 95 -0.28 6.42 4.88
CA PRO A 95 0.68 7.54 4.95
C PRO A 95 0.63 8.56 3.80
N ASN A 96 0.17 8.15 2.62
CA ASN A 96 0.04 9.02 1.44
C ASN A 96 -1.40 9.49 1.22
N GLN A 97 -2.29 9.25 2.19
CA GLN A 97 -3.74 9.41 2.05
C GLN A 97 -4.26 10.49 3.01
N TYR A 98 -4.78 11.57 2.43
CA TYR A 98 -5.18 12.80 3.11
C TYR A 98 -6.70 12.94 3.17
N LEU A 99 -7.22 13.62 4.18
CA LEU A 99 -8.66 13.89 4.32
C LEU A 99 -8.89 15.37 4.63
N LEU A 100 -9.58 16.08 3.74
CA LEU A 100 -10.16 17.38 4.04
C LEU A 100 -11.56 17.19 4.63
N ALA A 101 -11.73 17.57 5.90
CA ALA A 101 -13.04 17.62 6.54
C ALA A 101 -13.51 19.07 6.70
N VAL A 102 -14.73 19.37 6.27
CA VAL A 102 -15.34 20.70 6.34
C VAL A 102 -16.67 20.63 7.07
N SER A 103 -16.79 21.45 8.12
CA SER A 103 -18.02 21.73 8.86
C SER A 103 -18.66 22.98 8.28
N THR A 104 -19.75 22.82 7.53
CA THR A 104 -20.37 23.88 6.72
C THR A 104 -21.12 24.89 7.59
N ASP A 105 -21.95 24.43 8.53
CA ASP A 105 -22.65 25.31 9.49
C ASP A 105 -21.73 25.77 10.63
N GLY A 106 -20.80 24.91 11.07
CA GLY A 106 -19.84 25.24 12.13
C GLY A 106 -18.69 26.14 11.67
N ARG A 107 -18.52 26.29 10.36
CA ARG A 107 -17.46 27.06 9.68
C ARG A 107 -16.06 26.71 10.16
N GLN A 108 -15.78 25.42 10.24
CA GLN A 108 -14.50 24.87 10.68
C GLN A 108 -14.01 23.83 9.68
N TYR A 109 -12.70 23.63 9.59
CA TYR A 109 -12.13 22.64 8.69
C TYR A 109 -10.77 22.12 9.20
N TYR A 110 -10.37 20.96 8.68
CA TYR A 110 -9.06 20.38 8.91
C TYR A 110 -8.62 19.49 7.74
N LEU A 111 -7.35 19.58 7.36
CA LEU A 111 -6.67 18.71 6.40
C LEU A 111 -5.82 17.69 7.16
N SER A 112 -6.36 16.49 7.32
CA SER A 112 -5.67 15.37 7.98
C SER A 112 -4.64 14.73 7.04
N GLY A 113 -3.44 14.49 7.58
CA GLY A 113 -2.36 13.77 6.92
C GLY A 113 -1.46 13.04 7.94
N TYR A 114 -0.57 12.18 7.47
CA TYR A 114 0.43 11.53 8.33
C TYR A 114 1.63 12.42 8.56
N SER A 115 2.17 12.42 9.79
CA SER A 115 3.37 13.21 10.12
C SER A 115 4.66 12.73 9.43
N LYS A 116 4.62 11.51 8.88
CA LYS A 116 5.68 10.91 8.05
C LYS A 116 5.24 10.72 6.59
N GLY A 117 4.14 11.36 6.18
CA GLY A 117 3.68 11.35 4.80
C GLY A 117 4.59 12.18 3.90
N PRO A 118 4.40 12.09 2.57
CA PRO A 118 5.22 12.82 1.59
C PRO A 118 5.03 14.35 1.64
N VAL A 119 3.94 14.84 2.25
CA VAL A 119 3.71 16.27 2.48
C VAL A 119 3.98 16.57 3.95
N SER A 120 4.91 17.49 4.21
CA SER A 120 5.28 17.88 5.57
C SER A 120 4.16 18.64 6.28
N GLU A 121 4.19 18.64 7.61
CA GLU A 121 3.20 19.36 8.42
C GLU A 121 3.16 20.87 8.12
N GLN A 122 4.32 21.46 7.79
CA GLN A 122 4.42 22.87 7.41
C GLN A 122 3.73 23.13 6.07
N GLN A 123 3.88 22.23 5.09
CA GLN A 123 3.19 22.34 3.80
C GLN A 123 1.68 22.16 3.95
N LEU A 124 1.21 21.17 4.72
CA LEU A 124 -0.22 20.99 5.01
C LEU A 124 -0.84 22.25 5.62
N THR A 125 -0.13 22.88 6.57
CA THR A 125 -0.57 24.15 7.16
C THR A 125 -0.64 25.26 6.13
N SER A 126 0.37 25.40 5.28
CA SER A 126 0.37 26.43 4.23
C SER A 126 -0.80 26.22 3.26
N ILE A 127 -1.11 24.98 2.90
CA ILE A 127 -2.27 24.63 2.07
C ILE A 127 -3.57 25.03 2.78
N GLU A 128 -3.72 24.66 4.06
CA GLU A 128 -4.90 25.01 4.87
C GLU A 128 -5.12 26.52 4.97
N GLN A 129 -4.07 27.28 5.26
CA GLN A 129 -4.16 28.71 5.58
C GLN A 129 -4.17 29.61 4.34
N GLN A 130 -3.37 29.27 3.32
CA GLN A 130 -3.16 30.13 2.16
C GLN A 130 -4.05 29.77 0.97
N ARG A 131 -4.56 28.54 0.92
CA ARG A 131 -5.35 28.04 -0.23
C ARG A 131 -6.77 27.65 0.15
N ILE A 132 -6.94 26.74 1.13
CA ILE A 132 -8.26 26.21 1.52
C ILE A 132 -9.09 27.27 2.26
N GLY A 133 -8.51 27.91 3.29
CA GLY A 133 -9.20 28.89 4.14
C GLY A 133 -9.83 30.05 3.36
N PRO A 134 -9.11 30.72 2.44
CA PRO A 134 -9.67 31.79 1.61
C PRO A 134 -10.87 31.34 0.76
N ALA A 135 -10.81 30.16 0.14
CA ALA A 135 -11.91 29.62 -0.68
C ALA A 135 -13.17 29.35 0.17
N LEU A 136 -12.98 28.70 1.32
CA LEU A 136 -14.07 28.45 2.29
C LEU A 136 -14.67 29.76 2.83
N ALA A 137 -13.85 30.77 3.10
CA ALA A 137 -14.33 32.07 3.57
C ALA A 137 -15.21 32.79 2.52
N SER A 138 -14.94 32.59 1.22
CA SER A 138 -15.78 33.07 0.12
C SER A 138 -17.00 32.20 -0.19
N GLY A 139 -17.19 31.07 0.51
CA GLY A 139 -18.26 30.11 0.24
C GLY A 139 -18.04 29.26 -1.01
N ASP A 140 -16.78 29.17 -1.49
CA ASP A 140 -16.39 28.38 -2.65
C ASP A 140 -15.99 26.96 -2.19
N TRP A 141 -16.98 26.09 -2.04
CA TRP A 141 -16.80 24.73 -1.52
C TRP A 141 -16.02 23.85 -2.49
N GLU A 142 -16.34 23.91 -3.79
CA GLU A 142 -15.62 23.20 -4.86
C GLU A 142 -14.17 23.70 -4.96
N GLY A 143 -13.98 25.03 -4.95
CA GLY A 143 -12.67 25.65 -4.99
C GLY A 143 -11.81 25.28 -3.79
N ALA A 144 -12.38 25.09 -2.61
CA ALA A 144 -11.65 24.61 -1.43
C ALA A 144 -11.13 23.17 -1.61
N ALA A 145 -11.94 22.27 -2.20
CA ALA A 145 -11.50 20.91 -2.52
C ALA A 145 -10.44 20.90 -3.63
N ALA A 146 -10.61 21.72 -4.66
CA ALA A 146 -9.63 21.88 -5.72
C ALA A 146 -8.30 22.45 -5.19
N ALA A 147 -8.37 23.48 -4.34
CA ALA A 147 -7.22 24.10 -3.70
C ALA A 147 -6.45 23.14 -2.78
N ALA A 148 -7.16 22.24 -2.09
CA ALA A 148 -6.54 21.18 -1.32
C ALA A 148 -5.81 20.17 -2.22
N ALA A 149 -6.45 19.74 -3.32
CA ALA A 149 -5.85 18.83 -4.28
C ALA A 149 -4.61 19.43 -4.95
N ASP A 150 -4.69 20.67 -5.45
CA ASP A 150 -3.54 21.39 -6.03
C ASP A 150 -2.44 21.63 -5.01
N GLY A 151 -2.81 22.00 -3.78
CA GLY A 151 -1.85 22.19 -2.70
C GLY A 151 -1.06 20.92 -2.41
N LEU A 152 -1.73 19.76 -2.37
CA LEU A 152 -1.08 18.47 -2.18
C LEU A 152 -0.27 18.05 -3.42
N ALA A 153 -0.78 18.27 -4.64
CA ALA A 153 -0.04 18.03 -5.88
C ALA A 153 1.24 18.86 -5.90
N ASP A 154 1.17 20.18 -5.74
CA ASP A 154 2.32 21.09 -5.71
C ASP A 154 3.30 20.71 -4.60
N ALA A 155 2.81 20.32 -3.42
CA ALA A 155 3.68 19.93 -2.32
C ALA A 155 4.46 18.63 -2.60
N VAL A 156 3.95 17.76 -3.47
CA VAL A 156 4.54 16.49 -3.87
C VAL A 156 5.34 16.59 -5.18
N GLU A 157 4.88 17.38 -6.15
CA GLU A 157 5.43 17.53 -7.51
C GLU A 157 6.44 18.67 -7.64
N GLY A 158 6.37 19.69 -6.79
CA GLY A 158 7.31 20.81 -6.80
C GLY A 158 6.67 22.06 -6.25
N GLY A 159 7.12 22.50 -5.07
CA GLY A 159 6.65 23.73 -4.45
C GLY A 159 6.89 24.94 -5.37
N SER A 160 5.86 25.37 -6.10
CA SER A 160 5.80 26.70 -6.69
C SER A 160 4.34 27.07 -7.03
N GLY A 161 3.88 28.22 -6.55
CA GLY A 161 2.53 28.73 -6.82
C GLY A 161 2.24 30.13 -6.26
N SER A 162 2.80 31.14 -6.94
CA SER A 162 2.35 32.54 -7.12
C SER A 162 2.32 33.56 -5.95
N ALA A 163 3.33 34.45 -5.91
CA ALA A 163 3.16 35.91 -6.03
C ALA A 163 4.50 36.59 -6.37
N VAL A 164 4.41 37.64 -7.19
CA VAL A 164 5.49 38.38 -7.85
C VAL A 164 6.51 39.00 -6.88
N GLY A 165 7.81 38.80 -7.15
CA GLY A 165 8.88 39.70 -6.75
C GLY A 165 9.95 39.11 -5.82
N VAL A 166 11.14 38.91 -6.39
CA VAL A 166 12.46 38.81 -5.72
C VAL A 166 12.79 37.41 -5.12
N VAL A 167 13.67 36.70 -5.84
CA VAL A 167 14.41 35.46 -5.52
C VAL A 167 13.64 34.12 -5.61
N LEU A 168 13.70 33.49 -6.78
CA LEU A 168 13.51 32.05 -7.04
C LEU A 168 14.91 31.47 -7.41
N PRO A 169 15.19 30.16 -7.31
CA PRO A 169 15.35 29.36 -6.09
C PRO A 169 16.56 28.38 -6.24
N ILE A 170 17.72 28.67 -5.65
CA ILE A 170 18.97 27.90 -5.91
C ILE A 170 19.12 26.62 -5.05
N LEU A 171 18.18 26.32 -4.15
CA LEU A 171 18.38 25.28 -3.12
C LEU A 171 17.85 23.87 -3.42
N LEU A 172 17.50 23.52 -4.67
CA LEU A 172 17.00 22.16 -4.97
C LEU A 172 18.09 21.18 -5.46
N VAL A 173 19.32 21.63 -5.69
CA VAL A 173 20.43 20.77 -6.18
C VAL A 173 21.38 20.29 -5.05
N VAL A 174 21.50 21.02 -3.93
CA VAL A 174 22.37 20.64 -2.81
C VAL A 174 21.89 19.35 -2.10
N VAL A 175 20.58 19.09 -2.08
CA VAL A 175 19.98 17.94 -1.39
C VAL A 175 20.12 16.63 -2.18
N VAL A 176 20.26 16.67 -3.52
CA VAL A 176 20.53 15.47 -4.33
C VAL A 176 21.98 14.99 -4.17
N LEU A 177 22.92 15.89 -3.88
CA LEU A 177 24.33 15.56 -3.62
C LEU A 177 24.57 15.04 -2.19
N ALA A 178 23.78 15.46 -1.20
CA ALA A 178 23.82 14.92 0.17
C ALA A 178 23.44 13.43 0.25
N LEU A 179 22.55 12.96 -0.64
CA LEU A 179 22.13 11.55 -0.70
C LEU A 179 23.21 10.61 -1.25
N ALA A 180 24.13 11.09 -2.09
CA ALA A 180 25.27 10.30 -2.58
C ALA A 180 26.38 10.14 -1.51
N GLY A 181 26.58 11.16 -0.66
CA GLY A 181 27.54 11.13 0.46
C GLY A 181 27.12 10.20 1.60
N LEU A 182 25.82 10.13 1.91
CA LEU A 182 25.25 9.26 2.94
C LEU A 182 25.43 7.77 2.60
N VAL A 183 25.27 7.39 1.33
CA VAL A 183 25.46 6.01 0.85
C VAL A 183 26.93 5.58 0.95
N LEU A 184 27.88 6.48 0.65
CA LEU A 184 29.32 6.20 0.78
C LEU A 184 29.77 6.06 2.26
N TRP A 185 29.20 6.86 3.17
CA TRP A 185 29.46 6.80 4.62
C TRP A 185 28.96 5.50 5.25
N ILE A 186 27.76 5.03 4.85
CA ILE A 186 27.17 3.78 5.34
C ILE A 186 27.99 2.56 4.87
N VAL A 187 28.52 2.57 3.64
CA VAL A 187 29.35 1.47 3.11
C VAL A 187 30.73 1.42 3.78
N LEU A 188 31.37 2.57 4.05
CA LEU A 188 32.70 2.63 4.67
C LEU A 188 32.70 2.30 6.18
N ARG A 189 31.62 2.62 6.92
CA ARG A 189 31.46 2.25 8.35
C ARG A 189 31.23 0.75 8.55
N SER A 190 30.58 0.08 7.58
CA SER A 190 30.22 -1.35 7.68
C SER A 190 31.40 -2.33 7.64
N ARG A 191 32.61 -1.87 7.28
CA ARG A 191 33.80 -2.73 7.08
C ARG A 191 34.87 -2.65 8.16
N ARG A 192 34.78 -1.75 9.15
CA ARG A 192 35.88 -1.52 10.12
C ARG A 192 35.67 -2.01 11.55
N ALA A 193 34.54 -2.64 11.87
CA ALA A 193 34.27 -3.15 13.24
C ALA A 193 33.92 -4.64 13.31
N ARG A 194 34.46 -5.46 12.40
CA ARG A 194 34.51 -6.93 12.55
C ARG A 194 35.91 -7.38 12.95
N THR A 195 36.27 -7.17 14.22
CA THR A 195 37.26 -7.96 14.97
C THR A 195 37.35 -7.41 16.39
N ASP A 196 36.72 -8.09 17.36
CA ASP A 196 37.39 -8.75 18.49
C ASP A 196 36.34 -9.20 19.53
N GLY A 197 36.39 -10.50 19.87
CA GLY A 197 35.40 -11.18 20.70
C GLY A 197 35.60 -10.98 22.21
N HIS A 198 34.61 -11.39 23.01
CA HIS A 198 34.70 -12.48 24.00
C HIS A 198 33.32 -12.70 24.71
N GLY A 199 32.90 -13.97 24.67
CA GLY A 199 31.93 -14.77 25.47
C GLY A 199 30.95 -14.16 26.50
N GLY A 200 29.69 -14.61 26.40
CA GLY A 200 28.72 -14.66 27.50
C GLY A 200 27.37 -15.24 27.05
N ALA A 201 26.88 -16.30 27.71
CA ALA A 201 25.83 -17.20 27.24
C ALA A 201 24.43 -16.95 27.85
N LEU A 202 23.38 -17.15 27.02
CA LEU A 202 22.02 -17.70 27.24
C LEU A 202 20.99 -17.00 28.17
N VAL A 203 19.87 -16.52 27.57
CA VAL A 203 18.47 -16.91 27.87
C VAL A 203 17.60 -16.71 26.60
N PRO A 204 16.76 -17.67 26.15
CA PRO A 204 15.83 -17.47 25.04
C PRO A 204 14.41 -17.15 25.54
N GLY A 205 13.84 -16.02 25.11
CA GLY A 205 12.45 -15.68 25.43
C GLY A 205 11.89 -14.50 24.65
N SER A 206 10.92 -14.80 23.79
CA SER A 206 9.83 -13.93 23.30
C SER A 206 10.17 -12.72 22.41
N SER A 207 9.90 -12.93 21.12
CA SER A 207 9.81 -11.98 20.01
C SER A 207 8.81 -10.84 20.24
N ALA A 208 9.32 -9.60 20.23
CA ALA A 208 8.56 -8.36 20.13
C ALA A 208 8.34 -7.96 18.64
N PRO A 209 7.32 -7.14 18.31
CA PRO A 209 7.01 -6.76 16.94
C PRO A 209 8.07 -5.81 16.38
N SER A 210 8.60 -6.15 15.21
CA SER A 210 9.64 -5.42 14.50
C SER A 210 9.13 -4.09 13.97
N GLY A 211 9.31 -3.01 14.74
CA GLY A 211 9.42 -1.65 14.16
C GLY A 211 10.71 -1.51 13.35
N PRO A 212 10.92 -0.40 12.62
CA PRO A 212 12.25 -0.12 12.07
C PRO A 212 13.26 -0.21 13.21
N PRO A 213 14.44 -0.83 12.99
CA PRO A 213 15.42 -1.01 14.06
C PRO A 213 15.72 0.34 14.71
N ASP A 214 15.50 0.47 16.02
CA ASP A 214 16.03 1.61 16.78
C ASP A 214 17.55 1.59 16.54
N PRO A 215 18.13 2.58 15.83
CA PRO A 215 19.55 2.57 15.48
C PRO A 215 20.43 2.65 16.73
N LEU A 216 19.83 2.96 17.89
CA LEU A 216 20.46 3.01 19.18
C LEU A 216 20.07 1.83 20.07
N ALA A 217 19.27 0.84 19.62
CA ALA A 217 18.70 -0.27 20.42
C ALA A 217 19.70 -1.00 21.33
N GLY A 218 20.97 -1.09 20.91
CA GLY A 218 22.05 -1.72 21.67
C GLY A 218 22.84 -0.81 22.62
N VAL A 219 22.54 0.49 22.64
CA VAL A 219 23.22 1.50 23.48
C VAL A 219 22.54 1.54 24.86
N PRO A 220 23.27 1.35 25.97
CA PRO A 220 22.73 1.50 27.32
C PRO A 220 22.11 2.88 27.55
N THR A 221 21.03 2.96 28.32
CA THR A 221 20.31 4.21 28.60
C THR A 221 21.21 5.30 29.22
N ALA A 222 22.15 4.90 30.08
CA ALA A 222 23.15 5.83 30.64
C ALA A 222 24.11 6.41 29.57
N GLU A 223 24.50 5.59 28.59
CA GLU A 223 25.33 6.05 27.47
C GLU A 223 24.54 6.97 26.53
N LEU A 224 23.24 6.70 26.34
CA LEU A 224 22.34 7.60 25.62
C LEU A 224 22.20 8.96 26.30
N ALA A 225 22.04 8.98 27.62
CA ALA A 225 21.99 10.23 28.38
C ALA A 225 23.30 11.03 28.29
N GLN A 226 24.45 10.34 28.32
CA GLN A 226 25.74 10.99 28.12
C GLN A 226 25.89 11.57 26.71
N ARG A 227 25.47 10.84 25.67
CA ARG A 227 25.50 11.30 24.28
C ARG A 227 24.56 12.49 24.05
N ALA A 228 23.35 12.44 24.58
CA ALA A 228 22.38 13.53 24.53
C ALA A 228 22.94 14.80 25.19
N SER A 229 23.53 14.67 26.39
CA SER A 229 24.15 15.80 27.09
C SER A 229 25.32 16.39 26.32
N SER A 230 26.16 15.55 25.71
CA SER A 230 27.28 15.99 24.87
C SER A 230 26.80 16.69 23.59
N ALA A 231 25.75 16.17 22.95
CA ALA A 231 25.16 16.74 21.74
C ALA A 231 24.57 18.14 22.01
N LEU A 232 23.91 18.35 23.15
CA LEU A 232 23.39 19.66 23.56
C LEU A 232 24.51 20.71 23.63
N VAL A 233 25.63 20.39 24.30
CA VAL A 233 26.76 21.31 24.43
C VAL A 233 27.38 21.62 23.07
N GLN A 234 27.60 20.59 22.24
CA GLN A 234 28.18 20.76 20.91
C GLN A 234 27.28 21.61 20.00
N THR A 235 25.97 21.41 20.04
CA THR A 235 25.02 22.21 19.24
C THR A 235 24.93 23.65 19.74
N ASP A 236 25.01 23.90 21.05
CA ASP A 236 25.08 25.26 21.61
C ASP A 236 26.35 26.01 21.14
N ASP A 237 27.51 25.36 21.25
CA ASP A 237 28.78 25.90 20.78
C ASP A 237 28.77 26.13 19.25
N ALA A 238 28.17 25.21 18.49
CA ALA A 238 28.01 25.33 17.05
C ALA A 238 27.14 26.54 16.69
N ILE A 239 25.97 26.71 17.32
CA ILE A 239 25.09 27.87 17.10
C ILE A 239 25.83 29.17 17.42
N ARG A 240 26.59 29.23 18.52
CA ARG A 240 27.37 30.41 18.88
C ARG A 240 28.44 30.73 17.85
N THR A 241 29.12 29.71 17.34
CA THR A 241 30.15 29.87 16.30
C THR A 241 29.51 30.30 14.99
N SER A 242 28.42 29.67 14.58
CA SER A 242 27.63 30.03 13.40
C SER A 242 27.09 31.46 13.46
N ASP A 243 26.70 31.96 14.63
CA ASP A 243 26.26 33.35 14.82
C ASP A 243 27.39 34.35 14.56
N GLN A 244 28.64 34.00 14.94
CA GLN A 244 29.82 34.83 14.65
C GLN A 244 30.17 34.79 13.16
N GLU A 245 30.19 33.60 12.56
CA GLU A 245 30.46 33.39 11.13
C GLU A 245 29.43 34.10 10.24
N LEU A 246 28.16 34.10 10.64
CA LEU A 246 27.11 34.84 9.96
C LEU A 246 27.44 36.35 9.88
N GLY A 247 27.96 36.93 10.96
CA GLY A 247 28.39 38.33 10.98
C GLY A 247 29.52 38.62 9.97
N PHE A 248 30.49 37.71 9.84
CA PHE A 248 31.56 37.82 8.85
C PHE A 248 31.05 37.62 7.43
N ALA A 249 30.23 36.60 7.19
CA ALA A 249 29.64 36.31 5.89
C ALA A 249 28.77 37.49 5.41
N ARG A 250 28.01 38.11 6.30
CA ARG A 250 27.19 39.29 5.98
C ARG A 250 28.06 40.48 5.55
N ALA A 251 29.20 40.69 6.22
CA ALA A 251 30.12 41.75 5.86
C ALA A 251 30.83 41.50 4.52
N GLN A 252 31.14 40.23 4.22
CA GLN A 252 31.87 39.84 3.01
C GLN A 252 30.96 39.74 1.77
N PHE A 253 29.79 39.11 1.91
CA PHE A 253 28.91 38.75 0.79
C PHE A 253 27.58 39.53 0.77
N GLY A 254 27.33 40.37 1.78
CA GLY A 254 26.12 41.20 1.88
C GLY A 254 24.91 40.49 2.50
N ASP A 255 23.89 41.29 2.85
CA ASP A 255 22.70 40.84 3.60
C ASP A 255 21.88 39.79 2.83
N GLN A 256 21.80 39.89 1.51
CA GLN A 256 21.02 38.97 0.69
C GLN A 256 21.62 37.56 0.67
N ALA A 257 22.95 37.45 0.67
CA ALA A 257 23.65 36.16 0.61
C ALA A 257 23.53 35.34 1.90
N VAL A 258 23.19 35.96 3.02
CA VAL A 258 23.15 35.31 4.34
C VAL A 258 21.74 34.98 4.84
N THR A 259 20.69 35.38 4.12
CA THR A 259 19.29 35.23 4.55
C THR A 259 18.93 33.77 4.87
N GLU A 260 19.41 32.81 4.08
CA GLU A 260 19.14 31.39 4.33
C GLU A 260 19.91 30.83 5.53
N PHE A 261 21.14 31.31 5.75
CA PHE A 261 21.93 30.94 6.92
C PHE A 261 21.24 31.45 8.20
N GLU A 262 20.66 32.65 8.17
CA GLU A 262 19.85 33.19 9.27
C GLU A 262 18.63 32.31 9.57
N GLN A 263 17.94 31.82 8.55
CA GLN A 263 16.80 30.92 8.72
C GLN A 263 17.23 29.58 9.30
N ALA A 264 18.33 29.00 8.80
CA ALA A 264 18.92 27.77 9.33
C ALA A 264 19.35 27.93 10.79
N LEU A 265 20.00 29.05 11.13
CA LEU A 265 20.39 29.38 12.50
C LEU A 265 19.18 29.57 13.42
N ALA A 266 18.12 30.21 12.95
CA ALA A 266 16.87 30.34 13.70
C ALA A 266 16.20 28.97 13.92
N GLN A 267 16.25 28.06 12.94
CA GLN A 267 15.73 26.70 13.10
C GLN A 267 16.59 25.87 14.05
N ALA A 268 17.91 25.97 13.97
CA ALA A 268 18.84 25.31 14.87
C ALA A 268 18.60 25.75 16.33
N ARG A 269 18.37 27.06 16.56
CA ARG A 269 17.98 27.60 17.88
C ARG A 269 16.68 26.96 18.39
N ARG A 270 15.64 26.89 17.56
CA ARG A 270 14.36 26.22 17.93
C ARG A 270 14.55 24.75 18.27
N ASN A 271 15.37 24.02 17.50
CA ASN A 271 15.67 22.62 17.76
C ASN A 271 16.42 22.45 19.09
N LEU A 272 17.39 23.32 19.37
CA LEU A 272 18.14 23.32 20.62
C LEU A 272 17.23 23.67 21.82
N ASP A 273 16.34 24.64 21.69
CA ASP A 273 15.34 24.99 22.72
C ASP A 273 14.45 23.79 23.07
N GLN A 274 13.92 23.08 22.06
CA GLN A 274 13.14 21.86 22.24
C GLN A 274 13.95 20.73 22.89
N ALA A 275 15.23 20.60 22.53
CA ALA A 275 16.12 19.62 23.13
C ALA A 275 16.39 19.93 24.61
N PHE A 276 16.52 21.21 24.98
CA PHE A 276 16.62 21.63 26.39
C PHE A 276 15.32 21.41 27.16
N GLU A 277 14.14 21.63 26.57
CA GLU A 277 12.86 21.31 27.21
C GLU A 277 12.75 19.81 27.53
N LEU A 278 13.18 18.94 26.61
CA LEU A 278 13.22 17.49 26.85
C LEU A 278 14.24 17.14 27.94
N LYS A 279 15.40 17.80 27.95
CA LYS A 279 16.42 17.62 28.99
C LYS A 279 15.92 18.05 30.36
N GLN A 280 15.14 19.13 30.44
CA GLN A 280 14.54 19.62 31.68
C GLN A 280 13.54 18.62 32.25
N ARG A 281 12.73 17.96 31.41
CA ARG A 281 11.80 16.90 31.85
C ARG A 281 12.56 15.69 32.40
N LEU A 282 13.64 15.28 31.72
CA LEU A 282 14.51 14.19 32.19
C LEU A 282 15.19 14.47 33.54
N ASP A 283 15.36 15.75 33.89
CA ASP A 283 16.05 16.19 35.09
C ASP A 283 15.08 16.67 36.19
N ASP A 284 13.77 16.49 36.01
CA ASP A 284 12.76 16.90 37.00
C ASP A 284 12.58 15.85 38.14
N ASP A 285 11.78 16.20 39.16
CA ASP A 285 11.56 15.34 40.33
C ASP A 285 10.49 14.24 40.09
N VAL A 286 9.95 14.12 38.87
CA VAL A 286 8.94 13.14 38.48
C VAL A 286 9.64 11.87 37.96
N PRO A 287 9.39 10.68 38.54
CA PRO A 287 10.02 9.46 38.06
C PRO A 287 9.50 9.04 36.67
N ASP A 288 10.37 9.08 35.66
CA ASP A 288 10.10 8.57 34.32
C ASP A 288 10.35 7.06 34.19
N THR A 289 9.66 6.41 33.26
CA THR A 289 9.97 5.02 32.89
C THR A 289 11.25 4.91 32.05
N GLU A 290 11.93 3.76 32.10
CA GLU A 290 13.14 3.54 31.29
C GLU A 290 12.90 3.75 29.78
N ALA A 291 11.72 3.41 29.29
CA ALA A 291 11.33 3.61 27.90
C ALA A 291 11.19 5.11 27.54
N GLU A 292 10.63 5.92 28.44
CA GLU A 292 10.49 7.37 28.29
C GLU A 292 11.85 8.06 28.32
N VAL A 293 12.69 7.72 29.31
CA VAL A 293 14.07 8.23 29.43
C VAL A 293 14.85 7.98 28.15
N ARG A 294 14.74 6.75 27.61
CA ARG A 294 15.40 6.36 26.38
C ARG A 294 14.88 7.14 25.16
N ALA A 295 13.55 7.26 25.03
CA ALA A 295 12.92 7.96 23.92
C ALA A 295 13.27 9.45 23.89
N TRP A 296 13.27 10.13 25.03
CA TRP A 296 13.61 11.56 25.12
C TRP A 296 15.09 11.82 24.85
N ASN A 297 16.00 10.97 25.35
CA ASN A 297 17.42 11.08 25.02
C ASN A 297 17.69 10.84 23.53
N ALA A 298 17.02 9.88 22.90
CA ALA A 298 17.11 9.67 21.45
C ALA A 298 16.58 10.89 20.67
N ARG A 299 15.49 11.51 21.13
CA ARG A 299 14.92 12.71 20.50
C ARG A 299 15.82 13.95 20.65
N ILE A 300 16.49 14.12 21.80
CA ILE A 300 17.50 15.17 21.99
C ILE A 300 18.63 15.02 20.96
N ILE A 301 19.16 13.80 20.81
CA ILE A 301 20.23 13.52 19.83
C ILE A 301 19.77 13.84 18.40
N ASP A 302 18.54 13.46 18.04
CA ASP A 302 17.95 13.74 16.73
C ASP A 302 17.78 15.25 16.45
N LEU A 303 17.26 16.02 17.41
CA LEU A 303 17.12 17.47 17.31
C LEU A 303 18.48 18.17 17.15
N CYS A 304 19.47 17.78 17.96
CA CYS A 304 20.84 18.29 17.86
C CYS A 304 21.49 17.92 16.53
N ALA A 305 21.29 16.70 16.03
CA ALA A 305 21.82 16.27 14.73
C ALA A 305 21.21 17.07 13.57
N GLN A 306 19.89 17.31 13.59
CA GLN A 306 19.21 18.15 12.59
C GLN A 306 19.69 19.60 12.63
N ALA A 307 19.88 20.15 13.84
CA ALA A 307 20.41 21.50 14.02
C ALA A 307 21.83 21.62 13.41
N ASN A 308 22.72 20.68 13.71
CA ASN A 308 24.09 20.70 13.21
C ASN A 308 24.16 20.49 11.70
N SER A 309 23.40 19.53 11.14
CA SER A 309 23.40 19.27 9.69
C SER A 309 23.00 20.51 8.89
N GLY A 310 21.96 21.23 9.31
CA GLY A 310 21.52 22.44 8.62
C GLY A 310 22.54 23.58 8.71
N LEU A 311 23.28 23.69 9.81
CA LEU A 311 24.36 24.68 9.96
C LEU A 311 25.60 24.32 9.13
N ASP A 312 25.98 23.04 9.12
CA ASP A 312 27.14 22.53 8.39
C ASP A 312 26.99 22.72 6.88
N GLU A 313 25.80 22.43 6.33
CA GLU A 313 25.49 22.65 4.90
C GLU A 313 25.67 24.12 4.50
N LYS A 314 25.23 25.05 5.36
CA LYS A 314 25.33 26.48 5.08
C LYS A 314 26.75 27.01 5.29
N ALA A 315 27.49 26.47 6.25
CA ALA A 315 28.91 26.77 6.42
C ALA A 315 29.72 26.32 5.20
N GLN A 316 29.46 25.13 4.67
CA GLN A 316 30.11 24.63 3.46
C GLN A 316 29.83 25.54 2.24
N ALA A 317 28.61 26.05 2.08
CA ALA A 317 28.29 26.98 1.00
C ALA A 317 29.14 28.28 1.07
N PHE A 318 29.38 28.81 2.27
CA PHE A 318 30.28 29.96 2.45
C PHE A 318 31.75 29.61 2.23
N ASP A 319 32.18 28.40 2.61
CA ASP A 319 33.54 27.92 2.30
C ASP A 319 33.77 27.85 0.79
N GLU A 320 32.78 27.34 0.04
CA GLU A 320 32.79 27.30 -1.42
C GLU A 320 32.83 28.70 -2.04
N LEU A 321 32.05 29.65 -1.53
CA LEU A 321 32.10 31.06 -1.97
C LEU A 321 33.46 31.70 -1.69
N ARG A 322 34.07 31.43 -0.53
CA ARG A 322 35.43 31.90 -0.22
C ARG A 322 36.47 31.29 -1.16
N GLN A 323 36.31 30.01 -1.52
CA GLN A 323 37.19 29.36 -2.49
C GLN A 323 37.01 29.93 -3.91
N LEU A 324 35.78 30.25 -4.30
CA LEU A 324 35.46 30.91 -5.57
C LEU A 324 36.05 32.32 -5.62
N GLU A 325 35.92 33.10 -4.56
CA GLU A 325 36.52 34.43 -4.46
C GLU A 325 38.05 34.39 -4.66
N GLN A 326 38.73 33.43 -4.01
CA GLN A 326 40.18 33.26 -4.13
C GLN A 326 40.65 32.88 -5.54
N ASN A 327 39.79 32.24 -6.34
CA ASN A 327 40.12 31.70 -7.66
C ASN A 327 39.13 32.21 -8.73
N ALA A 328 38.61 33.43 -8.56
CA ALA A 328 37.49 33.93 -9.35
C ALA A 328 37.78 33.96 -10.87
N PRO A 329 38.96 34.39 -11.37
CA PRO A 329 39.25 34.37 -12.80
C PRO A 329 39.24 32.96 -13.40
N GLU A 330 39.86 31.99 -12.72
CA GLU A 330 39.88 30.60 -13.17
C GLU A 330 38.50 29.95 -13.08
N ALA A 331 37.72 30.26 -12.04
CA ALA A 331 36.36 29.77 -11.87
C ALA A 331 35.42 30.31 -12.96
N LEU A 332 35.49 31.62 -13.24
CA LEU A 332 34.74 32.25 -14.32
C LEU A 332 35.02 31.57 -15.68
N ALA A 333 36.29 31.33 -15.99
CA ALA A 333 36.67 30.67 -17.25
C ALA A 333 36.11 29.24 -17.36
N ARG A 334 36.13 28.47 -16.27
CA ARG A 334 35.55 27.11 -16.24
C ARG A 334 34.04 27.13 -16.47
N VAL A 335 33.32 28.03 -15.81
CA VAL A 335 31.85 28.11 -15.97
C VAL A 335 31.49 28.62 -17.37
N GLN A 336 32.26 29.54 -17.95
CA GLN A 336 32.10 29.96 -19.35
C GLN A 336 32.26 28.80 -20.34
N GLU A 337 33.29 27.95 -20.15
CA GLU A 337 33.49 26.76 -20.98
C GLU A 337 32.32 25.77 -20.85
N LYS A 338 31.88 25.52 -19.61
CA LYS A 338 30.72 24.66 -19.34
C LYS A 338 29.44 25.21 -19.96
N ARG A 339 29.16 26.51 -19.82
CA ARG A 339 28.02 27.19 -20.45
C ARG A 339 28.04 27.03 -21.96
N GLN A 340 29.20 27.18 -22.60
CA GLN A 340 29.33 27.00 -24.05
C GLN A 340 29.03 25.55 -24.46
N SER A 341 29.56 24.58 -23.71
CA SER A 341 29.31 23.16 -23.93
C SER A 341 27.82 22.80 -23.82
N VAL A 342 27.14 23.23 -22.76
CA VAL A 342 25.70 22.99 -22.55
C VAL A 342 24.86 23.77 -23.58
N GLY A 343 25.24 25.01 -23.88
CA GLY A 343 24.58 25.82 -24.91
C GLY A 343 24.61 25.18 -26.30
N ALA A 344 25.72 24.54 -26.66
CA ALA A 344 25.86 23.83 -27.92
C ALA A 344 24.92 22.61 -28.04
N GLN A 345 24.48 22.04 -26.91
CA GLN A 345 23.55 20.90 -26.88
C GLN A 345 22.08 21.33 -26.97
N HIS A 346 21.76 22.60 -26.71
CA HIS A 346 20.38 23.08 -26.62
C HIS A 346 19.56 22.84 -27.91
N ALA A 347 20.15 23.11 -29.08
CA ALA A 347 19.47 22.87 -30.36
C ALA A 347 19.18 21.38 -30.60
N ALA A 348 20.07 20.49 -30.15
CA ALA A 348 19.84 19.05 -30.22
C ALA A 348 18.72 18.60 -29.28
N ALA A 349 18.65 19.17 -28.07
CA ALA A 349 17.57 18.90 -27.11
C ALA A 349 16.19 19.34 -27.66
N VAL A 350 16.10 20.53 -28.28
CA VAL A 350 14.88 21.02 -28.94
C VAL A 350 14.47 20.08 -30.09
N ALA A 351 15.42 19.66 -30.92
CA ALA A 351 15.17 18.73 -32.01
C ALA A 351 14.71 17.35 -31.51
N ALA A 352 15.29 16.85 -30.41
CA ALA A 352 14.88 15.60 -29.77
C ALA A 352 13.44 15.68 -29.24
N LEU A 353 13.08 16.77 -28.54
CA LEU A 353 11.70 16.97 -28.10
C LEU A 353 10.72 17.06 -29.28
N THR A 354 11.09 17.76 -30.34
CA THR A 354 10.26 17.86 -31.56
C THR A 354 10.02 16.48 -32.20
N ALA A 355 11.04 15.64 -32.25
CA ALA A 355 10.93 14.27 -32.74
C ALA A 355 10.03 13.39 -31.84
N LEU A 356 10.11 13.60 -30.51
CA LEU A 356 9.22 12.95 -29.55
C LEU A 356 7.76 13.38 -29.77
N GLN A 357 7.50 14.69 -29.91
CA GLN A 357 6.15 15.23 -30.14
C GLN A 357 5.53 14.74 -31.46
N ALA A 358 6.35 14.45 -32.47
CA ALA A 358 5.87 13.87 -33.72
C ALA A 358 5.47 12.39 -33.58
N SER A 359 6.06 11.68 -32.62
CA SER A 359 5.95 10.21 -32.50
C SER A 359 5.03 9.76 -31.37
N TYR A 360 5.01 10.49 -30.25
CA TYR A 360 4.34 10.09 -29.01
C TYR A 360 3.18 11.03 -28.64
N ALA A 361 2.26 10.51 -27.83
CA ALA A 361 1.14 11.26 -27.29
C ALA A 361 1.60 12.41 -26.38
N SER A 362 0.88 13.53 -26.38
CA SER A 362 1.22 14.71 -25.57
C SER A 362 1.26 14.42 -24.07
N ALA A 363 0.37 13.54 -23.57
CA ALA A 363 0.34 13.13 -22.17
C ALA A 363 1.66 12.50 -21.70
N ALA A 364 2.33 11.73 -22.57
CA ALA A 364 3.62 11.11 -22.25
C ALA A 364 4.77 12.13 -22.16
N LEU A 365 4.59 13.34 -22.70
CA LEU A 365 5.62 14.39 -22.78
C LEU A 365 5.35 15.57 -21.84
N ALA A 366 4.24 15.55 -21.09
CA ALA A 366 3.75 16.69 -20.33
C ALA A 366 4.79 17.25 -19.33
N THR A 367 5.57 16.37 -18.71
CA THR A 367 6.57 16.74 -17.69
C THR A 367 7.83 17.38 -18.26
N ILE A 368 8.08 17.30 -19.57
CA ILE A 368 9.30 17.81 -20.21
C ILE A 368 9.06 18.84 -21.30
N VAL A 369 7.80 19.14 -21.62
CA VAL A 369 7.46 19.97 -22.79
C VAL A 369 8.04 21.40 -22.69
N ASP A 370 8.12 21.93 -21.48
CA ASP A 370 8.65 23.27 -21.20
C ASP A 370 10.16 23.30 -20.93
N ASN A 371 10.80 22.13 -20.82
CA ASN A 371 12.23 22.02 -20.48
C ASN A 371 13.15 22.82 -21.42
N PRO A 372 12.96 22.85 -22.74
CA PRO A 372 13.82 23.67 -23.59
C PRO A 372 13.64 25.17 -23.32
N THR A 373 12.42 25.61 -23.06
CA THR A 373 12.14 27.03 -22.75
C THR A 373 12.81 27.44 -21.44
N HIS A 374 12.66 26.64 -20.38
CA HIS A 374 13.31 26.90 -19.10
C HIS A 374 14.84 26.84 -19.23
N ALA A 375 15.39 25.83 -19.91
CA ALA A 375 16.84 25.73 -20.12
C ALA A 375 17.41 26.93 -20.91
N ALA A 376 16.66 27.48 -21.86
CA ALA A 376 17.07 28.70 -22.57
C ALA A 376 17.09 29.93 -21.64
N GLN A 377 16.11 30.04 -20.74
CA GLN A 377 16.05 31.10 -19.73
C GLN A 377 17.23 30.98 -18.74
N ASP A 378 17.51 29.77 -18.24
CA ASP A 378 18.62 29.50 -17.33
C ASP A 378 19.97 29.83 -17.98
N LEU A 379 20.17 29.46 -19.24
CA LEU A 379 21.39 29.81 -19.99
C LEU A 379 21.54 31.31 -20.22
N SER A 380 20.43 32.03 -20.44
CA SER A 380 20.45 33.50 -20.56
C SER A 380 20.78 34.16 -19.21
N PHE A 381 20.20 33.65 -18.12
CA PHE A 381 20.52 34.12 -16.77
C PHE A 381 21.99 33.87 -16.43
N ALA A 382 22.53 32.70 -16.80
CA ALA A 382 23.95 32.40 -16.64
C ALA A 382 24.83 33.40 -17.41
N ASP A 383 24.46 33.79 -18.63
CA ASP A 383 25.20 34.80 -19.40
C ASP A 383 25.25 36.16 -18.67
N ASP A 384 24.11 36.61 -18.13
CA ASP A 384 24.03 37.86 -17.37
C ASP A 384 24.92 37.82 -16.12
N GLN A 385 24.91 36.69 -15.40
CA GLN A 385 25.70 36.50 -14.18
C GLN A 385 27.21 36.38 -14.47
N LEU A 386 27.60 35.69 -15.55
CA LEU A 386 29.00 35.62 -15.97
C LEU A 386 29.53 36.99 -16.42
N ALA A 387 28.70 37.81 -17.07
CA ALA A 387 29.05 39.17 -17.44
C ALA A 387 29.20 40.09 -16.21
N ALA A 388 28.31 39.97 -15.23
CA ALA A 388 28.40 40.69 -13.96
C ALA A 388 29.67 40.29 -13.19
N ALA A 389 29.92 38.99 -13.02
CA ALA A 389 31.11 38.50 -12.34
C ALA A 389 32.41 38.95 -13.02
N ALA A 390 32.47 38.98 -14.35
CA ALA A 390 33.63 39.50 -15.07
C ALA A 390 33.90 40.98 -14.77
N LYS A 391 32.84 41.78 -14.63
CA LYS A 391 32.93 43.20 -14.25
C LYS A 391 33.42 43.36 -12.81
N ASP A 392 32.92 42.54 -11.89
CA ASP A 392 33.27 42.58 -10.47
C ASP A 392 34.74 42.17 -10.24
N ILE A 393 35.21 41.14 -10.95
CA ILE A 393 36.65 40.78 -11.00
C ILE A 393 37.48 41.97 -11.48
N GLY A 394 37.05 42.66 -12.54
CA GLY A 394 37.74 43.84 -13.07
C GLY A 394 37.74 45.04 -12.10
N ALA A 395 36.74 45.13 -11.21
CA ALA A 395 36.63 46.13 -10.16
C ALA A 395 37.38 45.76 -8.87
N GLY A 396 37.90 44.53 -8.78
CA GLY A 396 38.55 44.01 -7.57
C GLY A 396 37.57 43.55 -6.49
N ASP A 397 36.29 43.37 -6.82
CA ASP A 397 35.25 42.87 -5.91
C ASP A 397 35.09 41.34 -6.09
N GLY A 398 36.03 40.59 -5.50
CA GLY A 398 36.06 39.13 -5.62
C GLY A 398 34.87 38.44 -4.95
N ALA A 399 34.31 39.03 -3.89
CA ALA A 399 33.17 38.48 -3.18
C ALA A 399 31.89 38.57 -4.00
N ALA A 400 31.61 39.72 -4.62
CA ALA A 400 30.49 39.87 -5.55
C ALA A 400 30.65 38.95 -6.78
N ALA A 401 31.87 38.86 -7.32
CA ALA A 401 32.17 37.95 -8.42
C ALA A 401 31.90 36.48 -8.07
N ALA A 402 32.27 36.03 -6.87
CA ALA A 402 32.04 34.65 -6.43
C ALA A 402 30.54 34.28 -6.40
N VAL A 403 29.69 35.20 -5.95
CA VAL A 403 28.23 35.02 -5.94
C VAL A 403 27.68 34.92 -7.37
N GLY A 404 28.13 35.78 -8.28
CA GLY A 404 27.73 35.74 -9.69
C GLY A 404 28.18 34.45 -10.40
N ILE A 405 29.43 34.01 -10.18
CA ILE A 405 29.96 32.76 -10.73
C ILE A 405 29.14 31.56 -10.26
N ARG A 406 28.83 31.49 -8.96
CA ARG A 406 28.03 30.38 -8.42
C ARG A 406 26.62 30.36 -9.01
N SER A 407 25.98 31.52 -9.07
CA SER A 407 24.64 31.65 -9.66
C SER A 407 24.61 31.20 -11.13
N ALA A 408 25.66 31.52 -11.90
CA ALA A 408 25.81 31.05 -13.28
C ALA A 408 26.06 29.53 -13.36
N GLU A 409 26.89 28.98 -12.48
CA GLU A 409 27.18 27.55 -12.42
C GLU A 409 25.90 26.74 -12.16
N ASP A 410 25.10 27.16 -11.18
CA ASP A 410 23.83 26.50 -10.82
C ASP A 410 22.83 26.54 -11.99
N ALA A 411 22.69 27.69 -12.66
CA ALA A 411 21.81 27.84 -13.82
C ALA A 411 22.27 26.98 -15.03
N VAL A 412 23.57 26.90 -15.28
CA VAL A 412 24.10 26.02 -16.35
C VAL A 412 23.85 24.55 -16.02
N ALA A 413 24.00 24.14 -14.77
CA ALA A 413 23.70 22.78 -14.32
C ALA A 413 22.21 22.45 -14.48
N GLN A 414 21.32 23.39 -14.16
CA GLN A 414 19.88 23.22 -14.33
C GLN A 414 19.48 23.05 -15.80
N ALA A 415 20.05 23.86 -16.70
CA ALA A 415 19.84 23.71 -18.14
C ALA A 415 20.32 22.34 -18.66
N GLU A 416 21.47 21.85 -18.19
CA GLU A 416 21.99 20.53 -18.56
C GLU A 416 21.10 19.38 -18.07
N LEU A 417 20.57 19.48 -16.85
CA LEU A 417 19.61 18.51 -16.31
C LEU A 417 18.34 18.44 -17.17
N MET A 418 17.80 19.58 -17.59
CA MET A 418 16.63 19.65 -18.45
C MET A 418 16.88 19.02 -19.83
N HIS A 419 18.05 19.24 -20.43
CA HIS A 419 18.43 18.58 -21.69
C HIS A 419 18.57 17.07 -21.49
N THR A 420 19.20 16.64 -20.40
CA THR A 420 19.38 15.22 -20.05
C THR A 420 18.04 14.52 -19.83
N ALA A 421 17.07 15.20 -19.21
CA ALA A 421 15.72 14.66 -18.99
C ALA A 421 14.99 14.34 -20.30
N ILE A 422 15.14 15.19 -21.33
CA ILE A 422 14.56 14.95 -22.66
C ILE A 422 15.17 13.69 -23.29
N GLU A 423 16.49 13.56 -23.21
CA GLU A 423 17.20 12.40 -23.74
C GLU A 423 16.86 11.11 -23.00
N LYS A 424 16.74 11.18 -21.67
CA LYS A 424 16.30 10.04 -20.85
C LYS A 424 14.90 9.60 -21.24
N LEU A 425 13.94 10.52 -21.35
CA LEU A 425 12.57 10.17 -21.74
C LEU A 425 12.53 9.53 -23.14
N ARG A 426 13.38 9.99 -24.06
CA ARG A 426 13.51 9.38 -25.39
C ARG A 426 13.91 7.91 -25.30
N VAL A 427 14.88 7.57 -24.45
CA VAL A 427 15.31 6.18 -24.22
C VAL A 427 14.20 5.37 -23.54
N ASP A 428 13.59 5.92 -22.50
CA ASP A 428 12.55 5.24 -21.72
C ASP A 428 11.31 4.92 -22.59
N LEU A 429 10.87 5.86 -23.42
CA LEU A 429 9.74 5.66 -24.35
C LEU A 429 10.06 4.63 -25.44
N ALA A 430 11.28 4.65 -25.98
CA ALA A 430 11.71 3.66 -26.97
C ALA A 430 11.78 2.24 -26.36
N GLN A 431 12.23 2.13 -25.10
CA GLN A 431 12.23 0.85 -24.39
C GLN A 431 10.80 0.38 -24.10
N ALA A 432 9.91 1.29 -23.68
CA ALA A 432 8.51 0.97 -23.44
C ALA A 432 7.80 0.48 -24.72
N GLU A 433 8.14 1.02 -25.90
CA GLU A 433 7.67 0.48 -27.18
C GLU A 433 8.14 -0.96 -27.40
N VAL A 434 9.41 -1.27 -27.13
CA VAL A 434 9.96 -2.62 -27.28
C VAL A 434 9.23 -3.60 -26.36
N ASP A 435 9.07 -3.23 -25.10
CA ASP A 435 8.43 -4.07 -24.08
C ASP A 435 6.95 -4.31 -24.41
N ALA A 436 6.23 -3.27 -24.82
CA ALA A 436 4.83 -3.39 -25.22
C ALA A 436 4.65 -4.27 -26.47
N ASN A 437 5.53 -4.16 -27.46
CA ASN A 437 5.49 -5.03 -28.65
C ASN A 437 5.79 -6.50 -28.31
N ALA A 438 6.69 -6.77 -27.35
CA ALA A 438 6.92 -8.13 -26.87
C ALA A 438 5.66 -8.72 -26.21
N LEU A 439 4.96 -7.90 -25.41
CA LEU A 439 3.71 -8.30 -24.76
C LEU A 439 2.56 -8.52 -25.75
N VAL A 440 2.48 -7.76 -26.84
CA VAL A 440 1.54 -8.05 -27.95
C VAL A 440 1.76 -9.46 -28.51
N ALA A 441 3.03 -9.86 -28.71
CA ALA A 441 3.35 -11.19 -29.23
C ALA A 441 3.01 -12.30 -28.24
N GLU A 442 3.26 -12.07 -26.94
CA GLU A 442 2.91 -12.99 -25.84
C GLU A 442 1.40 -13.20 -25.74
N VAL A 443 0.61 -12.12 -25.60
CA VAL A 443 -0.86 -12.20 -25.54
C VAL A 443 -1.43 -12.85 -26.80
N GLY A 444 -0.84 -12.59 -27.97
CA GLY A 444 -1.21 -13.26 -29.22
C GLY A 444 -0.97 -14.78 -29.18
N HIS A 445 0.12 -15.23 -28.56
CA HIS A 445 0.39 -16.64 -28.33
C HIS A 445 -0.62 -17.27 -27.36
N ASP A 446 -0.95 -16.58 -26.27
CA ASP A 446 -1.90 -17.07 -25.26
C ASP A 446 -3.32 -17.18 -25.80
N ILE A 447 -3.75 -16.24 -26.65
CA ILE A 447 -4.98 -16.36 -27.42
C ILE A 447 -4.98 -17.64 -28.27
N GLY A 448 -3.86 -17.96 -28.92
CA GLY A 448 -3.69 -19.18 -29.70
C GLY A 448 -3.81 -20.44 -28.84
N THR A 449 -3.13 -20.46 -27.69
CA THR A 449 -3.18 -21.56 -26.72
C THR A 449 -4.59 -21.75 -26.15
N ALA A 450 -5.24 -20.67 -25.73
CA ALA A 450 -6.59 -20.69 -25.19
C ALA A 450 -7.62 -21.16 -26.23
N SER A 451 -7.46 -20.76 -27.50
CA SER A 451 -8.36 -21.18 -28.59
C SER A 451 -8.34 -22.71 -28.83
N GLY A 452 -7.30 -23.41 -28.36
CA GLY A 452 -7.20 -24.88 -28.44
C GLY A 452 -7.85 -25.62 -27.27
N LEU A 453 -8.32 -24.94 -26.22
CA LEU A 453 -8.91 -25.57 -25.04
C LEU A 453 -10.42 -25.85 -25.23
N PRO A 454 -10.96 -26.91 -24.61
CA PRO A 454 -12.40 -27.17 -24.58
C PRO A 454 -13.17 -26.04 -23.90
N ASP A 455 -14.27 -25.60 -24.53
CA ASP A 455 -15.14 -24.54 -24.03
C ASP A 455 -16.63 -24.90 -24.21
N PRO A 456 -17.16 -25.83 -23.39
CA PRO A 456 -18.54 -26.31 -23.55
C PRO A 456 -19.59 -25.21 -23.31
N ASP A 457 -19.28 -24.21 -22.49
CA ASP A 457 -20.20 -23.13 -22.09
C ASP A 457 -19.99 -21.82 -22.88
N GLY A 458 -19.00 -21.77 -23.80
CA GLY A 458 -18.70 -20.58 -24.61
C GLY A 458 -18.04 -19.42 -23.84
N ARG A 459 -17.58 -19.65 -22.61
CA ARG A 459 -17.02 -18.59 -21.75
C ARG A 459 -15.62 -18.20 -22.18
N LEU A 460 -14.80 -19.18 -22.56
CA LEU A 460 -13.45 -18.93 -23.01
C LEU A 460 -13.45 -18.19 -24.35
N ALA A 461 -14.38 -18.53 -25.25
CA ALA A 461 -14.58 -17.83 -26.52
C ALA A 461 -14.91 -16.34 -26.32
N ALA A 462 -15.72 -15.99 -25.31
CA ALA A 462 -16.03 -14.61 -24.99
C ALA A 462 -14.81 -13.84 -24.46
N VAL A 463 -14.00 -14.46 -23.58
CA VAL A 463 -12.74 -13.87 -23.09
C VAL A 463 -11.77 -13.67 -24.24
N ILE A 464 -11.56 -14.68 -25.08
CA ILE A 464 -10.67 -14.58 -26.26
C ILE A 464 -11.09 -13.43 -27.19
N ALA A 465 -12.39 -13.25 -27.43
CA ALA A 465 -12.88 -12.15 -28.26
C ALA A 465 -12.58 -10.78 -27.63
N SER A 466 -12.75 -10.64 -26.31
CA SER A 466 -12.39 -9.44 -25.56
C SER A 466 -10.89 -9.16 -25.61
N THR A 467 -10.05 -10.17 -25.35
CA THR A 467 -8.59 -10.05 -25.37
C THR A 467 -8.09 -9.67 -26.77
N ARG A 468 -8.68 -10.21 -27.84
CA ARG A 468 -8.36 -9.78 -29.23
C ARG A 468 -8.67 -8.30 -29.47
N ALA A 469 -9.84 -7.83 -29.03
CA ALA A 469 -10.19 -6.42 -29.18
C ALA A 469 -9.23 -5.50 -28.39
N GLN A 470 -8.81 -5.92 -27.20
CA GLN A 470 -7.82 -5.19 -26.40
C GLN A 470 -6.42 -5.20 -27.04
N LEU A 471 -6.00 -6.34 -27.62
CA LEU A 471 -4.75 -6.45 -28.36
C LEU A 471 -4.74 -5.56 -29.61
N ASP A 472 -5.85 -5.50 -30.35
CA ASP A 472 -6.01 -4.61 -31.51
C ASP A 472 -5.92 -3.13 -31.08
N ALA A 473 -6.59 -2.77 -29.97
CA ALA A 473 -6.54 -1.42 -29.42
C ALA A 473 -5.13 -1.04 -28.94
N ALA A 474 -4.43 -1.95 -28.25
CA ALA A 474 -3.05 -1.73 -27.82
C ALA A 474 -2.08 -1.61 -29.00
N THR A 475 -2.27 -2.42 -30.05
CA THR A 475 -1.47 -2.34 -31.29
C THR A 475 -1.66 -0.98 -31.99
N ALA A 476 -2.87 -0.44 -31.96
CA ALA A 476 -3.15 0.91 -32.46
C ALA A 476 -2.41 1.99 -31.66
N LEU A 477 -2.31 1.85 -30.34
CA LEU A 477 -1.54 2.76 -29.47
C LEU A 477 -0.02 2.68 -29.68
N LEU A 478 0.49 1.62 -30.31
CA LEU A 478 1.91 1.46 -30.65
C LEU A 478 2.24 1.90 -32.09
N SER A 479 1.22 2.27 -32.87
CA SER A 479 1.32 2.53 -34.30
C SER A 479 0.94 3.97 -34.65
N GLY A 480 1.54 4.50 -35.72
CA GLY A 480 1.20 5.82 -36.23
C GLY A 480 1.78 7.00 -35.41
N PRO A 481 1.31 8.23 -35.70
CA PRO A 481 1.65 9.40 -34.89
C PRO A 481 0.82 9.37 -33.60
N GLN A 482 1.38 9.79 -32.47
CA GLN A 482 0.76 9.75 -31.12
C GLN A 482 0.78 8.37 -30.44
N LYS A 483 1.90 7.66 -30.52
CA LYS A 483 2.08 6.43 -29.77
C LYS A 483 1.99 6.66 -28.26
N ASP A 484 1.39 5.70 -27.56
CA ASP A 484 1.33 5.66 -26.10
C ASP A 484 1.65 4.25 -25.60
N PRO A 485 2.95 3.92 -25.47
CA PRO A 485 3.40 2.60 -25.04
C PRO A 485 2.99 2.27 -23.60
N ALA A 486 2.85 3.28 -22.73
CA ALA A 486 2.46 3.09 -21.34
C ALA A 486 1.01 2.62 -21.24
N SER A 487 0.09 3.32 -21.93
CA SER A 487 -1.32 2.91 -22.01
C SER A 487 -1.49 1.57 -22.72
N ALA A 488 -0.73 1.32 -23.79
CA ALA A 488 -0.74 0.03 -24.49
C ALA A 488 -0.35 -1.11 -23.55
N ARG A 489 0.73 -0.93 -22.79
CA ARG A 489 1.20 -1.93 -21.82
C ARG A 489 0.19 -2.19 -20.72
N ALA A 490 -0.38 -1.15 -20.11
CA ALA A 490 -1.39 -1.31 -19.07
C ALA A 490 -2.63 -2.09 -19.57
N ALA A 491 -3.08 -1.81 -20.79
CA ALA A 491 -4.19 -2.54 -21.42
C ALA A 491 -3.84 -4.01 -21.68
N LEU A 492 -2.62 -4.29 -22.15
CA LEU A 492 -2.13 -5.64 -22.42
C LEU A 492 -1.94 -6.45 -21.14
N ASP A 493 -1.39 -5.87 -20.07
CA ASP A 493 -1.24 -6.53 -18.76
C ASP A 493 -2.61 -6.94 -18.20
N ALA A 494 -3.62 -6.07 -18.32
CA ALA A 494 -4.99 -6.38 -17.91
C ALA A 494 -5.62 -7.50 -18.77
N ALA A 495 -5.41 -7.45 -20.09
CA ALA A 495 -5.88 -8.47 -21.02
C ALA A 495 -5.22 -9.83 -20.76
N ASN A 496 -3.92 -9.84 -20.45
CA ASN A 496 -3.14 -11.02 -20.12
C ASN A 496 -3.66 -11.68 -18.83
N ALA A 497 -3.84 -10.89 -17.77
CA ALA A 497 -4.40 -11.38 -16.51
C ALA A 497 -5.80 -12.01 -16.70
N GLN A 498 -6.63 -11.43 -17.58
CA GLN A 498 -7.97 -11.95 -17.87
C GLN A 498 -7.94 -13.30 -18.59
N ILE A 499 -7.09 -13.45 -19.62
CA ILE A 499 -7.00 -14.71 -20.36
C ILE A 499 -6.34 -15.82 -19.51
N ASP A 500 -5.32 -15.47 -18.72
CA ASP A 500 -4.67 -16.39 -17.79
C ASP A 500 -5.65 -16.96 -16.76
N ALA A 501 -6.48 -16.09 -16.16
CA ALA A 501 -7.51 -16.53 -15.21
C ALA A 501 -8.52 -17.48 -15.85
N ALA A 502 -8.93 -17.22 -17.11
CA ALA A 502 -9.85 -18.08 -17.84
C ALA A 502 -9.23 -19.44 -18.17
N VAL A 503 -7.97 -19.45 -18.66
CA VAL A 503 -7.21 -20.68 -18.96
C VAL A 503 -6.98 -21.50 -17.69
N ALA A 504 -6.61 -20.87 -16.59
CA ALA A 504 -6.44 -21.52 -15.29
C ALA A 504 -7.75 -22.20 -14.84
N GLY A 505 -8.89 -21.51 -14.95
CA GLY A 505 -10.19 -22.08 -14.61
C GLY A 505 -10.55 -23.33 -15.44
N VAL A 506 -10.22 -23.33 -16.74
CA VAL A 506 -10.44 -24.50 -17.61
C VAL A 506 -9.53 -25.67 -17.22
N ARG A 507 -8.24 -25.40 -16.94
CA ARG A 507 -7.29 -26.44 -16.49
C ARG A 507 -7.73 -27.04 -15.16
N ASP A 508 -8.13 -26.21 -14.19
CA ASP A 508 -8.61 -26.66 -12.89
C ASP A 508 -9.84 -27.56 -13.02
N ALA A 509 -10.80 -27.18 -13.88
CA ALA A 509 -11.98 -27.99 -14.16
C ALA A 509 -11.62 -29.35 -14.79
N GLN A 510 -10.67 -29.39 -15.73
CA GLN A 510 -10.19 -30.63 -16.34
C GLN A 510 -9.49 -31.53 -15.32
N GLU A 511 -8.64 -30.98 -14.46
CA GLU A 511 -7.97 -31.75 -13.40
C GLU A 511 -8.98 -32.32 -12.39
N GLN A 512 -10.00 -31.55 -12.02
CA GLN A 512 -11.09 -32.03 -11.17
C GLN A 512 -11.87 -33.16 -11.83
N ALA A 513 -12.23 -33.02 -13.12
CA ALA A 513 -12.93 -34.05 -13.88
C ALA A 513 -12.07 -35.33 -14.02
N ALA A 514 -10.77 -35.19 -14.28
CA ALA A 514 -9.84 -36.33 -14.36
C ALA A 514 -9.73 -37.08 -13.03
N ARG A 515 -9.62 -36.36 -11.90
CA ARG A 515 -9.61 -36.96 -10.56
C ARG A 515 -10.92 -37.68 -10.26
N ALA A 516 -12.06 -37.07 -10.58
CA ALA A 516 -13.38 -37.69 -10.40
C ALA A 516 -13.52 -38.97 -11.25
N ALA A 517 -13.06 -38.96 -12.51
CA ALA A 517 -13.10 -40.11 -13.39
C ALA A 517 -12.24 -41.28 -12.88
N GLN A 518 -11.05 -41.00 -12.34
CA GLN A 518 -10.18 -42.01 -11.73
C GLN A 518 -10.85 -42.68 -10.52
N GLN A 519 -11.44 -41.89 -9.62
CA GLN A 519 -12.16 -42.40 -8.45
C GLN A 519 -13.41 -43.20 -8.86
N LEU A 520 -14.13 -42.71 -9.86
CA LEU A 520 -15.35 -43.33 -10.38
C LEU A 520 -15.07 -44.74 -10.92
N GLY A 521 -13.98 -44.94 -11.66
CA GLY A 521 -13.65 -46.25 -12.23
C GLY A 521 -13.48 -47.34 -11.17
N MET A 522 -12.78 -47.01 -10.07
CA MET A 522 -12.63 -47.93 -8.93
C MET A 522 -13.98 -48.22 -8.25
N LEU A 523 -14.77 -47.18 -8.02
CA LEU A 523 -16.03 -47.30 -7.30
C LEU A 523 -17.12 -48.02 -8.11
N LEU A 524 -17.20 -47.80 -9.42
CA LEU A 524 -18.13 -48.54 -10.29
C LEU A 524 -17.84 -50.05 -10.25
N THR A 525 -16.56 -50.43 -10.22
CA THR A 525 -16.13 -51.82 -10.12
C THR A 525 -16.56 -52.42 -8.77
N GLN A 526 -16.37 -51.66 -7.67
CA GLN A 526 -16.79 -52.07 -6.33
C GLN A 526 -18.31 -52.20 -6.21
N ALA A 527 -19.06 -51.18 -6.64
CA ALA A 527 -20.51 -51.15 -6.60
C ALA A 527 -21.12 -52.28 -7.43
N GLN A 528 -20.55 -52.58 -8.60
CA GLN A 528 -20.97 -53.72 -9.41
C GLN A 528 -20.77 -55.05 -8.68
N GLY A 529 -19.61 -55.25 -8.04
CA GLY A 529 -19.35 -56.44 -7.23
C GLY A 529 -20.33 -56.58 -6.06
N GLN A 530 -20.63 -55.50 -5.34
CA GLN A 530 -21.60 -55.51 -4.24
C GLN A 530 -23.02 -55.79 -4.71
N VAL A 531 -23.47 -55.19 -5.82
CA VAL A 531 -24.80 -55.43 -6.38
C VAL A 531 -24.95 -56.89 -6.80
N SER A 532 -23.95 -57.47 -7.48
CA SER A 532 -23.97 -58.90 -7.85
C SER A 532 -23.96 -59.81 -6.63
N ALA A 533 -23.16 -59.52 -5.61
CA ALA A 533 -23.15 -60.30 -4.37
C ALA A 533 -24.49 -60.23 -3.62
N ALA A 534 -25.13 -59.05 -3.60
CA ALA A 534 -26.46 -58.86 -3.03
C ALA A 534 -27.53 -59.64 -3.82
N GLU A 535 -27.45 -59.63 -5.15
CA GLU A 535 -28.32 -60.39 -6.04
C GLU A 535 -28.20 -61.90 -5.83
N ASP A 536 -26.97 -62.43 -5.75
CA ASP A 536 -26.71 -63.84 -5.49
C ASP A 536 -27.21 -64.27 -4.10
N PHE A 537 -26.95 -63.46 -3.07
CA PHE A 537 -27.41 -63.74 -1.70
C PHE A 537 -28.94 -63.75 -1.61
N ILE A 538 -29.59 -62.79 -2.27
CA ILE A 538 -31.05 -62.65 -2.26
C ILE A 538 -31.73 -63.76 -3.06
N THR A 539 -31.18 -64.11 -4.22
CA THR A 539 -31.74 -65.14 -5.11
C THR A 539 -31.65 -66.53 -4.50
N SER A 540 -30.51 -66.87 -3.90
CA SER A 540 -30.30 -68.18 -3.24
C SER A 540 -31.19 -68.41 -2.01
N ARG A 541 -31.78 -67.35 -1.44
CA ARG A 541 -32.59 -67.41 -0.21
C ARG A 541 -33.96 -66.76 -0.38
N ARG A 542 -34.53 -66.86 -1.58
CA ARG A 542 -35.78 -66.20 -1.98
C ARG A 542 -36.97 -66.46 -1.04
N GLY A 543 -37.03 -67.62 -0.38
CA GLY A 543 -38.11 -67.96 0.56
C GLY A 543 -38.06 -67.21 1.90
N ALA A 544 -36.88 -66.74 2.31
CA ALA A 544 -36.64 -66.16 3.64
C ALA A 544 -36.41 -64.64 3.62
N ILE A 545 -36.42 -64.00 2.44
CA ILE A 545 -36.05 -62.58 2.27
C ILE A 545 -37.26 -61.73 1.95
N GLY A 546 -37.43 -60.65 2.73
CA GLY A 546 -38.53 -59.71 2.67
C GLY A 546 -38.47 -58.71 1.52
N ALA A 547 -39.51 -57.88 1.42
CA ALA A 547 -39.66 -56.90 0.35
C ALA A 547 -38.59 -55.79 0.40
N GLU A 548 -38.19 -55.34 1.60
CA GLU A 548 -37.24 -54.25 1.79
C GLU A 548 -35.89 -54.52 1.11
N ALA A 549 -35.29 -55.69 1.35
CA ALA A 549 -34.01 -56.07 0.75
C ALA A 549 -34.06 -56.12 -0.78
N ARG A 550 -35.19 -56.59 -1.35
CA ARG A 550 -35.39 -56.66 -2.81
C ARG A 550 -35.57 -55.28 -3.43
N THR A 551 -36.31 -54.39 -2.78
CA THR A 551 -36.47 -53.00 -3.22
C THR A 551 -35.12 -52.29 -3.23
N ARG A 552 -34.33 -52.42 -2.16
CA ARG A 552 -32.97 -51.84 -2.09
C ARG A 552 -32.04 -52.36 -3.18
N LEU A 553 -32.08 -53.66 -3.48
CA LEU A 553 -31.31 -54.24 -4.59
C LEU A 553 -31.72 -53.66 -5.95
N ALA A 554 -33.03 -53.54 -6.21
CA ALA A 554 -33.53 -52.96 -7.45
C ALA A 554 -33.12 -51.49 -7.59
N GLU A 555 -33.21 -50.70 -6.51
CA GLU A 555 -32.72 -49.32 -6.46
C GLU A 555 -31.21 -49.24 -6.69
N ALA A 556 -30.42 -50.13 -6.08
CA ALA A 556 -28.96 -50.18 -6.26
C ALA A 556 -28.59 -50.43 -7.72
N GLY A 557 -29.24 -51.42 -8.36
CA GLY A 557 -29.04 -51.72 -9.78
C GLY A 557 -29.41 -50.56 -10.71
N ALA A 558 -30.56 -49.91 -10.47
CA ALA A 558 -30.98 -48.74 -11.25
C ALA A 558 -30.01 -47.57 -11.10
N THR A 559 -29.55 -47.29 -9.87
CA THR A 559 -28.60 -46.23 -9.56
C THR A 559 -27.23 -46.49 -10.21
N LEU A 560 -26.77 -47.75 -10.22
CA LEU A 560 -25.53 -48.14 -10.89
C LEU A 560 -25.59 -47.92 -12.41
N VAL A 561 -26.73 -48.18 -13.04
CA VAL A 561 -26.93 -47.89 -14.47
C VAL A 561 -26.85 -46.39 -14.74
N GLN A 562 -27.46 -45.55 -13.90
CA GLN A 562 -27.35 -44.09 -14.01
C GLN A 562 -25.90 -43.61 -13.89
N ALA A 563 -25.14 -44.16 -12.93
CA ALA A 563 -23.72 -43.85 -12.78
C ALA A 563 -22.91 -44.17 -14.05
N ARG A 564 -23.18 -45.31 -14.70
CA ARG A 564 -22.51 -45.67 -15.97
C ARG A 564 -22.90 -44.78 -17.13
N GLN A 565 -24.15 -44.34 -17.21
CA GLN A 565 -24.61 -43.43 -18.26
C GLN A 565 -23.89 -42.08 -18.19
N LEU A 566 -23.68 -41.56 -16.96
CA LEU A 566 -23.00 -40.29 -16.73
C LEU A 566 -21.46 -40.40 -16.75
N GLN A 567 -20.89 -41.61 -16.80
CA GLN A 567 -19.45 -41.83 -16.66
C GLN A 567 -18.59 -41.00 -17.63
N GLN A 568 -19.07 -40.78 -18.85
CA GLN A 568 -18.32 -40.05 -19.88
C GLN A 568 -18.67 -38.56 -19.96
N SER A 569 -19.89 -38.18 -19.59
CA SER A 569 -20.39 -36.80 -19.72
C SER A 569 -20.21 -35.98 -18.44
N ASP A 570 -20.35 -36.61 -17.27
CA ASP A 570 -20.22 -35.98 -15.96
C ASP A 570 -19.68 -36.99 -14.92
N PRO A 571 -18.36 -37.17 -14.83
CA PRO A 571 -17.73 -38.09 -13.90
C PRO A 571 -18.00 -37.74 -12.43
N ALA A 572 -18.20 -36.46 -12.12
CA ALA A 572 -18.44 -36.00 -10.75
C ALA A 572 -19.85 -36.41 -10.28
N GLN A 573 -20.86 -36.17 -11.12
CA GLN A 573 -22.22 -36.62 -10.84
C GLN A 573 -22.29 -38.15 -10.85
N ALA A 574 -21.64 -38.82 -11.80
CA ALA A 574 -21.54 -40.28 -11.85
C ALA A 574 -20.93 -40.88 -10.58
N LEU A 575 -19.93 -40.24 -9.98
CA LEU A 575 -19.30 -40.69 -8.73
C LEU A 575 -20.31 -40.72 -7.59
N SER A 576 -21.15 -39.69 -7.47
CA SER A 576 -22.21 -39.65 -6.45
C SER A 576 -23.24 -40.78 -6.61
N TYR A 577 -23.62 -41.10 -7.86
CA TYR A 577 -24.51 -42.22 -8.15
C TYR A 577 -23.84 -43.58 -7.84
N ALA A 578 -22.56 -43.74 -8.16
CA ALA A 578 -21.81 -44.95 -7.85
C ALA A 578 -21.69 -45.19 -6.34
N GLN A 579 -21.46 -44.14 -5.54
CA GLN A 579 -21.45 -44.21 -4.07
C GLN A 579 -22.80 -44.66 -3.54
N ARG A 580 -23.88 -44.03 -4.01
CA ARG A 580 -25.24 -44.37 -3.62
C ARG A 580 -25.62 -45.80 -4.00
N ALA A 581 -25.22 -46.28 -5.17
CA ALA A 581 -25.47 -47.65 -5.60
C ALA A 581 -24.78 -48.68 -4.67
N ASN A 582 -23.53 -48.40 -4.27
CA ASN A 582 -22.79 -49.21 -3.31
C ASN A 582 -23.49 -49.24 -1.94
N ASP A 583 -23.89 -48.09 -1.42
CA ASP A 583 -24.59 -48.01 -0.12
C ASP A 583 -25.94 -48.77 -0.12
N LEU A 584 -26.70 -48.65 -1.21
CA LEU A 584 -27.97 -49.37 -1.37
C LEU A 584 -27.75 -50.90 -1.45
N ALA A 585 -26.69 -51.34 -2.14
CA ALA A 585 -26.33 -52.76 -2.20
C ALA A 585 -25.93 -53.31 -0.82
N ALA A 586 -25.16 -52.56 -0.04
CA ALA A 586 -24.83 -52.91 1.34
C ALA A 586 -26.08 -53.00 2.24
N GLN A 587 -27.01 -52.03 2.13
CA GLN A 587 -28.29 -52.06 2.86
C GLN A 587 -29.17 -53.24 2.46
N ALA A 588 -29.16 -53.63 1.18
CA ALA A 588 -29.88 -54.80 0.69
C ALA A 588 -29.34 -56.08 1.35
N ILE A 589 -28.02 -56.26 1.41
CA ILE A 589 -27.37 -57.41 2.06
C ILE A 589 -27.69 -57.44 3.56
N GLN A 590 -27.54 -56.32 4.27
CA GLN A 590 -27.82 -56.25 5.71
C GLN A 590 -29.28 -56.59 6.04
N SER A 591 -30.22 -56.09 5.24
CA SER A 591 -31.65 -56.39 5.42
C SER A 591 -31.94 -57.86 5.11
N ALA A 592 -31.37 -58.40 4.03
CA ALA A 592 -31.51 -59.82 3.70
C ALA A 592 -30.93 -60.74 4.78
N GLN A 593 -29.80 -60.37 5.41
CA GLN A 593 -29.22 -61.13 6.52
C GLN A 593 -30.13 -61.14 7.76
N ARG A 594 -30.75 -60.00 8.09
CA ARG A 594 -31.73 -59.91 9.18
C ARG A 594 -32.95 -60.79 8.92
N ASP A 595 -33.47 -60.76 7.68
CA ASP A 595 -34.62 -61.56 7.29
C ASP A 595 -34.34 -63.07 7.40
N VAL A 596 -33.16 -63.51 6.94
CA VAL A 596 -32.73 -64.92 7.05
C VAL A 596 -32.55 -65.34 8.51
N GLY A 597 -31.99 -64.48 9.36
CA GLY A 597 -31.86 -64.74 10.80
C GLY A 597 -33.23 -64.87 11.49
N ALA A 598 -34.18 -64.01 11.15
CA ALA A 598 -35.55 -64.08 11.65
C ALA A 598 -36.29 -65.34 11.17
N PHE A 599 -36.07 -65.77 9.93
CA PHE A 599 -36.63 -66.98 9.36
C PHE A 599 -36.07 -68.26 10.01
N GLN A 600 -34.77 -68.29 10.31
CA GLN A 600 -34.11 -69.43 10.97
C GLN A 600 -34.43 -69.51 12.48
N GLY A 601 -34.68 -68.37 13.14
CA GLY A 601 -35.10 -68.30 14.55
C GLY A 601 -36.60 -68.50 14.79
N GLY A 602 -37.43 -68.45 13.73
CA GLY A 602 -38.90 -68.56 13.78
C GLY A 602 -39.46 -69.96 13.51
N GLY A 603 -38.63 -71.01 13.58
CA GLY A 603 -39.04 -72.40 13.37
C GLY A 603 -39.95 -72.95 14.48
N MET A 604 -41.25 -72.98 14.19
CA MET A 604 -42.34 -73.70 14.86
C MET A 604 -41.97 -75.17 15.20
N PHE A 605 -41.37 -75.41 16.37
CA PHE A 605 -41.54 -76.63 17.18
C PHE A 605 -41.15 -76.35 18.63
N GLY A 606 -42.15 -76.14 19.50
CA GLY A 606 -41.97 -76.12 20.94
C GLY A 606 -41.96 -77.55 21.50
N GLY A 607 -41.09 -77.81 22.49
CA GLY A 607 -41.15 -79.02 23.29
C GLY A 607 -39.90 -79.38 24.10
N GLY A 608 -39.69 -78.70 25.23
CA GLY A 608 -39.25 -79.27 26.52
C GLY A 608 -38.04 -80.21 26.65
N SER A 609 -37.13 -79.77 27.52
CA SER A 609 -36.47 -80.55 28.60
C SER A 609 -34.96 -80.80 28.52
N SER A 610 -34.31 -80.31 29.59
CA SER A 610 -33.19 -80.88 30.35
C SER A 610 -31.81 -81.05 29.73
N GLY A 611 -30.84 -80.37 30.34
CA GLY A 611 -29.70 -81.07 30.95
C GLY A 611 -28.33 -80.86 30.33
N GLY A 612 -27.53 -80.03 31.00
CA GLY A 612 -26.16 -80.39 31.43
C GLY A 612 -25.06 -80.58 30.37
N GLY A 613 -24.13 -79.62 30.36
CA GLY A 613 -22.70 -79.92 30.54
C GLY A 613 -21.84 -80.18 29.30
N GLY A 614 -20.72 -79.46 29.24
CA GLY A 614 -19.45 -79.97 28.71
C GLY A 614 -19.09 -79.46 27.31
N GLY A 615 -17.93 -78.80 27.21
CA GLY A 615 -17.46 -78.13 26.00
C GLY A 615 -16.95 -79.04 24.89
N ASN A 616 -16.77 -78.46 23.71
CA ASN A 616 -15.48 -78.45 23.01
C ASN A 616 -15.51 -77.59 21.74
N MET A 617 -14.31 -77.10 21.44
CA MET A 617 -13.85 -76.47 20.21
C MET A 617 -14.18 -77.26 18.93
N MET A 618 -14.10 -76.54 17.80
CA MET A 618 -13.65 -76.99 16.46
C MET A 618 -14.74 -77.14 15.38
N GLY A 619 -14.61 -76.35 14.31
CA GLY A 619 -14.58 -76.91 12.95
C GLY A 619 -15.51 -76.33 11.87
N ALA A 620 -14.88 -75.87 10.77
CA ALA A 620 -15.38 -75.58 9.41
C ALA A 620 -16.15 -74.25 9.23
N VAL A 621 -15.60 -73.15 8.68
CA VAL A 621 -14.72 -72.94 7.51
C VAL A 621 -15.19 -73.67 6.26
N LEU A 622 -15.92 -72.97 5.37
CA LEU A 622 -15.95 -73.20 3.92
C LEU A 622 -16.30 -71.90 3.15
N GLY A 623 -15.31 -71.37 2.41
CA GLY A 623 -15.38 -70.42 1.27
C GLY A 623 -15.36 -68.93 1.65
N GLY A 624 -14.27 -68.16 1.59
CA GLY A 624 -13.30 -67.93 0.50
C GLY A 624 -13.86 -66.82 -0.42
N ILE A 625 -13.32 -65.61 -0.53
CA ILE A 625 -11.92 -65.17 -0.67
C ILE A 625 -11.77 -63.77 -0.04
N VAL A 626 -10.77 -63.62 0.84
CA VAL A 626 -10.17 -62.33 1.22
C VAL A 626 -8.90 -62.19 0.38
N ILE A 627 -8.88 -61.22 -0.52
CA ILE A 627 -7.64 -60.70 -1.10
C ILE A 627 -7.39 -59.35 -0.43
N ASN A 628 -6.15 -59.19 0.02
CA ASN A 628 -5.49 -57.94 0.40
C ASN A 628 -5.36 -57.61 1.89
N SER A 629 -4.66 -58.46 2.63
CA SER A 629 -3.88 -58.00 3.79
C SER A 629 -2.73 -58.97 4.09
N LEU A 630 -1.68 -58.98 3.26
CA LEU A 630 -0.38 -59.59 3.56
C LEU A 630 0.68 -59.15 2.52
N LEU A 631 1.07 -57.88 2.59
CA LEU A 631 2.35 -57.36 2.08
C LEU A 631 2.62 -56.07 2.85
N ASN A 632 3.36 -56.18 3.95
CA ASN A 632 4.63 -55.48 4.13
C ASN A 632 5.06 -55.60 5.60
N GLY A 633 6.00 -56.51 5.85
CA GLY A 633 6.81 -56.47 7.05
C GLY A 633 7.95 -55.47 6.84
N GLY A 634 8.13 -54.57 7.80
CA GLY A 634 9.23 -53.62 7.79
C GLY A 634 9.38 -52.94 9.15
N ARG A 635 9.97 -53.64 10.11
CA ARG A 635 10.52 -53.06 11.35
C ARG A 635 11.86 -52.41 11.01
N GLY A 636 11.99 -51.11 11.25
CA GLY A 636 13.25 -50.37 11.25
C GLY A 636 13.06 -49.11 12.09
N GLY A 637 13.76 -49.02 13.23
CA GLY A 637 13.62 -47.92 14.18
C GLY A 637 14.29 -46.62 13.73
N GLY A 638 13.81 -45.50 14.27
CA GLY A 638 14.40 -44.18 14.10
C GLY A 638 13.56 -43.13 14.83
N SER A 639 14.23 -42.35 15.67
CA SER A 639 13.72 -41.39 16.66
C SER A 639 13.19 -40.07 16.06
N PHE A 640 12.46 -39.31 16.90
CA PHE A 640 12.20 -37.85 16.94
C PHE A 640 10.81 -37.30 16.55
N GLY A 641 10.18 -36.65 17.55
CA GLY A 641 9.30 -35.44 17.50
C GLY A 641 7.95 -35.56 16.79
N GLY A 642 6.80 -35.07 17.25
CA GLY A 642 6.44 -34.10 18.29
C GLY A 642 5.25 -33.26 17.78
N GLY A 643 4.09 -33.31 18.47
CA GLY A 643 2.91 -32.42 18.32
C GLY A 643 2.06 -32.59 17.03
N GLY A 644 0.73 -32.67 17.01
CA GLY A 644 -0.30 -32.27 17.98
C GLY A 644 -1.18 -31.17 17.39
N PHE A 645 -2.18 -31.50 16.57
CA PHE A 645 -3.22 -30.56 16.14
C PHE A 645 -4.60 -31.23 16.13
N GLY A 646 -5.50 -30.73 16.98
CA GLY A 646 -6.92 -31.05 17.03
C GLY A 646 -7.70 -29.76 17.27
N GLY A 647 -8.66 -29.48 16.40
CA GLY A 647 -9.49 -28.28 16.44
C GLY A 647 -10.66 -28.36 17.42
N GLY A 648 -11.25 -27.20 17.71
CA GLY A 648 -12.46 -27.05 18.51
C GLY A 648 -13.05 -25.63 18.43
N ARG A 649 -14.17 -25.56 17.69
CA ARG A 649 -15.28 -24.58 17.52
C ARG A 649 -15.44 -23.29 18.36
N PRO A 650 -16.24 -22.32 17.86
CA PRO A 650 -16.31 -20.94 18.35
C PRO A 650 -17.47 -20.67 19.33
N SER A 651 -17.33 -19.66 20.18
CA SER A 651 -18.44 -18.96 20.84
C SER A 651 -18.03 -17.51 21.12
N GLY A 652 -18.95 -16.59 20.84
CA GLY A 652 -18.72 -15.15 20.81
C GLY A 652 -18.93 -14.42 22.13
N GLY A 653 -18.64 -13.12 22.11
CA GLY A 653 -18.89 -12.16 23.18
C GLY A 653 -17.94 -10.97 23.03
N GLY A 654 -18.50 -9.80 22.69
CA GLY A 654 -17.76 -8.65 22.17
C GLY A 654 -17.14 -7.71 23.22
N SER A 655 -16.38 -6.73 22.71
CA SER A 655 -16.35 -5.31 23.10
C SER A 655 -15.25 -4.60 22.31
N GLY A 656 -15.47 -3.32 21.98
CA GLY A 656 -14.72 -2.48 21.04
C GLY A 656 -13.25 -2.15 21.38
N PRO A 657 -12.63 -1.26 20.59
CA PRO A 657 -11.36 -1.57 19.93
C PRO A 657 -10.14 -1.11 20.71
N GLY A 658 -9.15 -2.00 20.83
CA GLY A 658 -7.76 -1.64 21.08
C GLY A 658 -6.98 -1.84 19.78
N SER A 659 -6.43 -0.77 19.22
CA SER A 659 -5.40 -0.84 18.17
C SER A 659 -4.19 -0.03 18.65
N PHE A 660 -3.19 -0.75 19.16
CA PHE A 660 -1.83 -0.25 19.36
C PHE A 660 -0.90 -1.19 18.58
N GLY A 661 -0.33 -0.66 17.51
CA GLY A 661 0.69 -1.28 16.66
C GLY A 661 1.17 -0.24 15.67
N GLY A 662 2.40 0.26 15.85
CA GLY A 662 2.89 1.48 15.22
C GLY A 662 2.91 1.48 13.70
N GLY A 663 2.01 2.26 13.10
CA GLY A 663 2.22 3.03 11.88
C GLY A 663 2.32 4.52 12.26
N GLY A 664 2.79 5.40 11.37
CA GLY A 664 2.94 6.83 11.68
C GLY A 664 1.69 7.42 12.35
N THR A 665 1.87 8.36 13.28
CA THR A 665 0.73 9.10 13.83
C THR A 665 0.25 10.12 12.80
N ARG A 666 -1.07 10.33 12.69
CA ARG A 666 -1.59 11.50 11.98
C ARG A 666 -1.07 12.78 12.63
N SER A 667 -0.76 13.77 11.81
CA SER A 667 -0.28 15.08 12.27
C SER A 667 -1.28 15.71 13.22
N ARG A 668 -0.77 16.27 14.33
CA ARG A 668 -1.57 16.91 15.37
C ARG A 668 -1.45 18.43 15.28
N ARG A 669 -2.50 19.12 14.84
CA ARG A 669 -2.63 20.58 14.85
C ARG A 669 -4.10 21.03 14.89
N GLY A 670 -4.41 22.11 15.61
CA GLY A 670 -5.76 22.66 15.66
C GLY A 670 -6.24 23.24 14.31
N GLY A 671 -7.43 22.83 13.88
CA GLY A 671 -8.05 23.24 12.62
C GLY A 671 -8.46 24.70 12.51
N GLY A 672 -8.77 25.12 11.28
CA GLY A 672 -9.11 26.50 10.94
C GLY A 672 -10.60 26.83 11.12
N ARG A 673 -10.90 28.12 11.28
CA ARG A 673 -12.26 28.68 11.26
C ARG A 673 -12.35 29.72 10.13
N PHE A 674 -13.46 29.77 9.41
CA PHE A 674 -13.68 30.67 8.26
C PHE A 674 -15.00 31.47 8.29
#